data_AF-A0A075H640-F1
#
_entry.id   AF-A0A075H640-F1
#
_cell.length_a   1.000
_cell.length_b   1.000
_cell.length_c   1.000
_cell.angle_alpha   90.00
_cell.angle_beta   90.00
_cell.angle_gamma   90.00
#
_symmetry.space_group_name_H-M   'P 1'
#
loop_
_entity.id
_entity.type
_entity.pdbx_description
1 polymer ?
#
loop_
_entity_poly.entity_id
_entity_poly.type
_entity_poly.pdbx_seq_one_letter_code
_entity_poly.pdbx_strand_id
1 'polypeptide(L)'
;MSILDRFGRIADTYMSEKDRLLEADPERRRVFVGHSVWPTEIIRDSIILAAMVAVIAFYSWIIPPPLHSAADPFAQAGFVFPDWYVLFSYGYLRWGEYLPQYIIPAGPIGEFFGSPVIAWNAGWWGAALTGIPVGILALPPFIIGRREKRGVEDPWFATAGAIYLAHVWFISVFSINIFLELYSKDLTNYCWSDSHNYLFCGRQPPWTAELFNALPWVLTGIFLFAVIYFAVRWFALKSMGARVNPTMGRQIAIGTLVATVLISVVTWPVYDGGFWDYGGLGAMDEVEDIDALRTQPSDTLVHEGKGNVWADWEDDCLPYSETQSLAVWDDFDFDNEDVTDWCVIAAVHWSDWGIYQPTKEIILDFAGDNGHADKDTGRNAGGMDMTYDGNSDGSAFEVTESRSFEVEDLGVSSVPADIGCSFRTSVRNAGTHSVEVTLHDSAGNLLWQNADGTCESTTMYLDSGNTYTIAFSANSEGVNDSVTMIAGFSAVSYQPLMLAEDGTALVRSDSSLSLDELVALSLDNPTYHKNPKSLDAKLIYSLFVPCLGVGAIVFMVMRSMARGYEWEMNKCYGCDLCDDACPVRLFNAGDKLNIIYNTWNNEDDGVPLYSCLTCTACTNACPQLVDYDSYVDIRRNLIVGGPPATEIPHTLLQAVLAAEAEEGADEAFVSVEDYPIDSNVGYYPGCVDYIDQEMIFSHVNEGEMNLGETTTAAFTIFDEMSDDVTYLGRDFLKCCGHDQKWQGLSEVFEKLKVYNQKKLGESGIDTLVTSCAECFRTFALDYELEGMKVMHTTEYLVENGFDMDLAVDDDVTVTYHDPCRLGRQMDLYDKPRDLVQSVDGVNLVEMEHHGEDALCCGVSSMMSCNENSRALRLQRFDEVNATGADVMLTTCPKCVAHFECLKFEGDPRHDFEILDVVSFLARQIESKNQ
;
A
#
# COMPACT_ATOMS: atom_id res chain seq x y z
N MET A 1 46.35 23.90 38.51
CA MET A 1 45.98 22.54 38.09
C MET A 1 46.43 22.35 36.65
N SER A 2 47.14 21.26 36.37
CA SER A 2 47.67 20.96 35.04
C SER A 2 46.54 20.70 34.05
N ILE A 3 46.80 20.82 32.74
CA ILE A 3 45.83 20.51 31.68
C ILE A 3 45.30 19.07 31.81
N LEU A 4 46.14 18.13 32.25
CA LEU A 4 45.75 16.74 32.50
C LEU A 4 44.76 16.59 33.67
N ASP A 5 44.91 17.40 34.74
CA ASP A 5 43.95 17.41 35.85
C ASP A 5 42.58 17.97 35.44
N ARG A 6 42.56 18.90 34.47
CA ARG A 6 41.30 19.46 33.92
C ARG A 6 40.59 18.46 33.01
N PHE A 7 41.33 17.76 32.15
CA PHE A 7 40.75 16.69 31.32
C PHE A 7 40.25 15.51 32.15
N GLY A 8 40.98 15.13 33.22
CA GLY A 8 40.53 14.09 34.15
C GLY A 8 39.23 14.47 34.86
N ARG A 9 39.09 15.72 35.33
CA ARG A 9 37.84 16.21 35.91
C ARG A 9 36.70 16.27 34.92
N ILE A 10 36.94 16.74 33.70
CA ILE A 10 35.92 16.79 32.64
C ILE A 10 35.47 15.38 32.26
N ALA A 11 36.39 14.42 32.18
CA ALA A 11 36.07 13.02 31.91
C ALA A 11 35.32 12.36 33.08
N ASP A 12 35.69 12.63 34.33
CA ASP A 12 34.98 12.13 35.52
C ASP A 12 33.59 12.74 35.66
N THR A 13 33.45 14.05 35.41
CA THR A 13 32.14 14.72 35.40
C THR A 13 31.30 14.22 34.23
N TYR A 14 31.87 14.02 33.05
CA TYR A 14 31.19 13.43 31.90
C TYR A 14 30.73 12.00 32.17
N MET A 15 31.57 11.18 32.80
CA MET A 15 31.22 9.80 33.17
C MET A 15 30.19 9.77 34.31
N SER A 16 30.30 10.64 35.33
CA SER A 16 29.31 10.71 36.41
C SER A 16 27.97 11.22 35.93
N GLU A 17 27.95 12.19 35.01
CA GLU A 17 26.70 12.73 34.46
C GLU A 17 26.10 11.77 33.43
N LYS A 18 26.92 11.07 32.64
CA LYS A 18 26.46 9.98 31.78
C LYS A 18 25.82 8.85 32.60
N ASP A 19 26.47 8.41 33.69
CA ASP A 19 25.93 7.36 34.55
C ASP A 19 24.68 7.84 35.30
N ARG A 20 24.64 9.10 35.76
CA ARG A 20 23.42 9.74 36.30
C ARG A 20 22.29 9.85 35.27
N LEU A 21 22.60 10.14 34.01
CA LEU A 21 21.61 10.25 32.93
C LEU A 21 21.08 8.88 32.50
N LEU A 22 21.91 7.84 32.56
CA LEU A 22 21.48 6.45 32.38
C LEU A 22 20.60 5.97 33.55
N GLU A 23 20.82 6.48 34.76
CA GLU A 23 19.98 6.20 35.94
C GLU A 23 18.71 7.08 36.01
N ALA A 24 18.65 8.22 35.30
CA ALA A 24 17.55 9.20 35.34
C ALA A 24 16.34 8.90 34.41
N ASP A 25 16.36 7.75 33.72
CA ASP A 25 15.26 7.25 32.87
C ASP A 25 13.87 7.05 33.57
N PRO A 26 13.70 7.02 34.92
CA PRO A 26 12.37 6.85 35.51
C PRO A 26 11.52 8.13 35.68
N GLU A 27 12.10 9.33 35.78
CA GLU A 27 11.37 10.50 36.33
C GLU A 27 10.85 11.53 35.31
N ARG A 28 11.29 11.53 34.05
CA ARG A 28 10.78 12.45 33.01
C ARG A 28 9.70 11.82 32.13
N ARG A 29 8.55 11.47 32.69
CA ARG A 29 7.40 10.97 31.91
C ARG A 29 6.17 11.86 32.10
N ARG A 30 5.62 12.41 30.99
CA ARG A 30 4.34 13.15 30.84
C ARG A 30 3.42 13.16 32.07
N VAL A 31 3.08 14.32 32.60
CA VAL A 31 2.16 14.44 33.75
C VAL A 31 0.69 14.30 33.40
N PHE A 32 0.31 14.33 32.12
CA PHE A 32 -1.09 14.22 31.69
C PHE A 32 -1.37 12.95 30.88
N VAL A 33 -2.43 12.27 31.28
CA VAL A 33 -3.00 11.08 30.66
C VAL A 33 -3.81 11.52 29.45
N GLY A 34 -3.62 10.91 28.28
CA GLY A 34 -4.60 11.03 27.19
C GLY A 34 -5.93 10.49 27.71
N HIS A 35 -6.91 11.36 27.92
CA HIS A 35 -8.24 10.93 28.28
C HIS A 35 -8.98 10.57 26.99
N SER A 36 -9.56 9.38 26.92
CA SER A 36 -10.32 8.87 25.75
C SER A 36 -11.52 9.73 25.31
N VAL A 37 -11.82 10.80 26.06
CA VAL A 37 -12.96 11.72 25.85
C VAL A 37 -12.46 13.14 25.57
N TRP A 38 -11.17 13.32 25.32
CA TRP A 38 -10.62 14.60 24.91
C TRP A 38 -11.09 14.94 23.49
N PRO A 39 -11.50 16.20 23.19
CA PRO A 39 -12.14 16.53 21.91
C PRO A 39 -11.36 16.09 20.67
N THR A 40 -10.03 16.19 20.69
CA THR A 40 -9.17 15.77 19.55
C THR A 40 -9.13 14.25 19.38
N GLU A 41 -9.17 13.49 20.47
CA GLU A 41 -9.21 12.02 20.44
C GLU A 41 -10.58 11.54 19.93
N ILE A 42 -11.67 12.16 20.39
CA ILE A 42 -13.03 11.88 19.91
C ILE A 42 -13.15 12.14 18.40
N ILE A 43 -12.60 13.27 17.91
CA ILE A 43 -12.65 13.61 16.49
C ILE A 43 -11.87 12.57 15.68
N ARG A 44 -10.64 12.23 16.09
CA ARG A 44 -9.86 11.16 15.44
C ARG A 44 -10.63 9.86 15.38
N ASP A 45 -11.15 9.40 16.52
CA ASP A 45 -11.82 8.10 16.62
C ASP A 45 -13.13 8.09 15.83
N SER A 46 -13.85 9.22 15.77
CA SER A 46 -15.04 9.40 14.94
C SER A 46 -14.72 9.36 13.44
N ILE A 47 -13.60 9.95 13.01
CA ILE A 47 -13.13 9.88 11.63
C ILE A 47 -12.75 8.44 11.26
N ILE A 48 -12.03 7.75 12.14
CA ILE A 48 -11.67 6.34 11.95
C ILE A 48 -12.94 5.49 11.84
N LEU A 49 -13.90 5.69 12.74
CA LEU A 49 -15.18 4.98 12.71
C LEU A 49 -15.95 5.25 11.41
N ALA A 50 -16.05 6.51 10.98
CA ALA A 50 -16.72 6.87 9.74
C ALA A 50 -16.04 6.26 8.51
N ALA A 51 -14.71 6.23 8.49
CA ALA A 51 -13.93 5.57 7.45
C ALA A 51 -14.18 4.06 7.42
N MET A 52 -14.18 3.40 8.60
CA MET A 52 -14.53 1.98 8.70
C MET A 52 -15.95 1.71 8.19
N VAL A 53 -16.93 2.54 8.55
CA VAL A 53 -18.33 2.43 8.07
C VAL A 53 -18.43 2.62 6.57
N ALA A 54 -17.71 3.59 5.98
CA ALA A 54 -17.70 3.82 4.54
C ALA A 54 -17.10 2.63 3.78
N VAL A 55 -16.00 2.06 4.28
CA VAL A 55 -15.38 0.85 3.73
C VAL A 55 -16.35 -0.34 3.80
N ILE A 56 -17.06 -0.50 4.93
CA ILE A 56 -18.07 -1.55 5.08
C ILE A 56 -19.21 -1.37 4.06
N ALA A 57 -19.75 -0.15 3.92
CA ALA A 57 -20.81 0.14 2.96
C ALA A 57 -20.35 -0.13 1.51
N PHE A 58 -19.11 0.18 1.19
CA PHE A 58 -18.50 -0.12 -0.10
C PHE A 58 -18.38 -1.63 -0.35
N TYR A 59 -17.95 -2.42 0.64
CA TYR A 59 -17.88 -3.87 0.50
C TYR A 59 -19.25 -4.55 0.43
N SER A 60 -20.22 -4.08 1.21
CA SER A 60 -21.62 -4.55 1.10
C SER A 60 -22.23 -4.24 -0.26
N TRP A 61 -21.69 -3.26 -0.98
CA TRP A 61 -22.05 -2.97 -2.36
C TRP A 61 -21.30 -3.85 -3.38
N ILE A 62 -20.01 -4.15 -3.15
CA ILE A 62 -19.18 -5.03 -4.02
C ILE A 62 -19.56 -6.51 -3.95
N ILE A 63 -19.98 -6.99 -2.78
CA ILE A 63 -20.39 -8.37 -2.55
C ILE A 63 -21.91 -8.38 -2.36
N PRO A 64 -22.71 -8.17 -3.43
CA PRO A 64 -24.14 -8.35 -3.30
C PRO A 64 -24.39 -9.82 -2.89
N PRO A 65 -25.25 -10.09 -1.90
CA PRO A 65 -25.63 -11.46 -1.62
C PRO A 65 -26.23 -12.06 -2.89
N PRO A 66 -25.85 -13.28 -3.30
CA PRO A 66 -26.48 -13.93 -4.45
C PRO A 66 -27.98 -13.96 -4.19
N LEU A 67 -28.75 -13.22 -4.99
CA LEU A 67 -30.20 -13.28 -4.97
C LEU A 67 -30.60 -14.58 -5.68
N HIS A 68 -30.47 -15.69 -4.95
CA HIS A 68 -31.11 -16.97 -5.20
C HIS A 68 -32.56 -16.81 -5.70
N SER A 69 -32.98 -17.73 -6.57
CA SER A 69 -34.40 -17.95 -6.87
C SER A 69 -35.16 -18.20 -5.56
N ALA A 70 -36.45 -17.83 -5.54
CA ALA A 70 -37.27 -17.89 -4.34
C ALA A 70 -37.11 -19.24 -3.61
N ALA A 71 -36.71 -19.20 -2.35
CA ALA A 71 -36.42 -20.40 -1.57
C ALA A 71 -37.62 -21.34 -1.47
N ASP A 72 -37.37 -22.64 -1.66
CA ASP A 72 -38.31 -23.71 -1.33
C ASP A 72 -38.60 -23.67 0.19
N PRO A 73 -39.87 -23.46 0.61
CA PRO A 73 -40.22 -23.40 2.03
C PRO A 73 -40.06 -24.73 2.79
N PHE A 74 -39.74 -25.84 2.12
CA PHE A 74 -39.54 -27.16 2.75
C PHE A 74 -38.08 -27.54 2.98
N ALA A 75 -37.11 -26.81 2.42
CA ALA A 75 -35.69 -26.95 2.77
C ALA A 75 -35.41 -26.18 4.08
N GLN A 76 -34.70 -26.81 5.02
CA GLN A 76 -34.36 -26.21 6.31
C GLN A 76 -33.61 -24.89 6.07
N ALA A 77 -34.21 -23.76 6.45
CA ALA A 77 -33.65 -22.42 6.26
C ALA A 77 -32.28 -22.32 6.96
N GLY A 78 -31.22 -22.48 6.16
CA GLY A 78 -29.85 -22.49 6.63
C GLY A 78 -29.15 -21.15 6.51
N PHE A 79 -29.80 -19.99 6.61
CA PHE A 79 -29.02 -18.73 6.55
C PHE A 79 -29.69 -17.53 7.24
N VAL A 80 -29.06 -17.04 8.31
CA VAL A 80 -29.26 -15.71 8.90
C VAL A 80 -27.91 -15.01 8.80
N PHE A 81 -27.84 -13.88 8.07
CA PHE A 81 -26.61 -13.07 8.00
C PHE A 81 -26.24 -12.55 9.39
N PRO A 82 -25.08 -12.95 9.95
CA PRO A 82 -24.62 -12.43 11.23
C PRO A 82 -23.94 -11.06 11.06
N ASP A 83 -24.00 -10.21 12.08
CA ASP A 83 -23.20 -8.99 12.16
C ASP A 83 -21.68 -9.28 12.03
N TRP A 84 -20.88 -8.30 11.59
CA TRP A 84 -19.45 -8.48 11.27
C TRP A 84 -18.59 -9.04 12.42
N TYR A 85 -18.89 -8.69 13.68
CA TYR A 85 -18.17 -9.23 14.84
C TYR A 85 -18.46 -10.72 15.07
N VAL A 86 -19.57 -11.21 14.52
CA VAL A 86 -19.97 -12.61 14.54
C VAL A 86 -19.29 -13.38 13.38
N LEU A 87 -19.05 -12.75 12.22
CA LEU A 87 -18.28 -13.36 11.11
C LEU A 87 -16.86 -13.75 11.52
N PHE A 88 -16.18 -12.88 12.26
CA PHE A 88 -14.87 -13.17 12.85
C PHE A 88 -14.89 -14.44 13.72
N SER A 89 -15.90 -14.57 14.59
CA SER A 89 -16.06 -15.73 15.47
C SER A 89 -16.41 -17.01 14.69
N TYR A 90 -17.29 -16.91 13.67
CA TYR A 90 -17.58 -18.02 12.76
C TYR A 90 -16.35 -18.45 11.97
N GLY A 91 -15.49 -17.51 11.58
CA GLY A 91 -14.22 -17.79 10.91
C GLY A 91 -13.34 -18.72 11.73
N TYR A 92 -13.19 -18.48 13.04
CA TYR A 92 -12.43 -19.39 13.91
C TYR A 92 -13.13 -20.72 14.16
N LEU A 93 -14.46 -20.76 14.23
CA LEU A 93 -15.19 -22.02 14.33
C LEU A 93 -14.91 -22.90 13.12
N ARG A 94 -15.01 -22.32 11.92
CA ARG A 94 -14.71 -23.00 10.66
C ARG A 94 -13.23 -23.41 10.59
N TRP A 95 -12.31 -22.51 10.97
CA TRP A 95 -10.89 -22.86 10.99
C TRP A 95 -10.59 -24.00 11.98
N GLY A 96 -11.34 -24.07 13.08
CA GLY A 96 -11.31 -25.17 14.04
C GLY A 96 -11.71 -26.54 13.50
N GLU A 97 -12.37 -26.62 12.33
CA GLU A 97 -12.68 -27.89 11.65
C GLU A 97 -11.44 -28.52 11.00
N TYR A 98 -10.48 -27.70 10.58
CA TYR A 98 -9.21 -28.14 9.99
C TYR A 98 -8.17 -28.50 11.05
N LEU A 99 -8.47 -28.26 12.34
CA LEU A 99 -7.58 -28.61 13.45
C LEU A 99 -7.85 -30.03 13.96
N PRO A 100 -6.85 -30.69 14.56
CA PRO A 100 -7.03 -32.03 15.12
C PRO A 100 -8.12 -32.05 16.20
N GLN A 101 -9.04 -33.02 16.09
CA GLN A 101 -10.16 -33.19 17.01
C GLN A 101 -9.81 -34.29 18.03
N TYR A 102 -9.90 -33.99 19.33
CA TYR A 102 -9.57 -34.95 20.39
C TYR A 102 -10.69 -35.08 21.42
N ILE A 103 -10.79 -36.25 22.03
CA ILE A 103 -11.68 -36.49 23.18
C ILE A 103 -10.80 -36.76 24.40
N ILE A 104 -10.82 -35.84 25.36
CA ILE A 104 -9.99 -35.93 26.57
C ILE A 104 -10.87 -36.39 27.75
N PRO A 105 -10.48 -37.41 28.52
CA PRO A 105 -11.19 -37.80 29.74
C PRO A 105 -11.13 -36.67 30.78
N ALA A 106 -12.27 -36.15 31.21
CA ALA A 106 -12.37 -34.96 32.06
C ALA A 106 -12.18 -35.23 33.57
N GLY A 107 -12.09 -36.52 33.96
CA GLY A 107 -11.88 -36.93 35.35
C GLY A 107 -12.94 -36.39 36.32
N PRO A 108 -12.58 -36.08 37.58
CA PRO A 108 -13.52 -35.60 38.61
C PRO A 108 -14.21 -34.26 38.26
N ILE A 109 -13.61 -33.45 37.38
CA ILE A 109 -14.17 -32.17 36.94
C ILE A 109 -15.34 -32.41 35.96
N GLY A 110 -15.24 -33.46 35.13
CA GLY A 110 -16.31 -33.85 34.22
C GLY A 110 -17.57 -34.34 34.93
N GLU A 111 -17.43 -35.06 36.04
CA GLU A 111 -18.56 -35.48 36.88
C GLU A 111 -19.31 -34.29 37.50
N PHE A 112 -18.61 -33.19 37.78
CA PHE A 112 -19.22 -31.97 38.31
C PHE A 112 -20.08 -31.22 37.27
N PHE A 113 -19.66 -31.19 36.00
CA PHE A 113 -20.38 -30.53 34.91
C PHE A 113 -21.29 -31.47 34.10
N GLY A 114 -21.39 -32.75 34.47
CA GLY A 114 -22.27 -33.73 33.82
C GLY A 114 -21.78 -34.26 32.46
N SER A 115 -20.49 -34.06 32.12
CA SER A 115 -19.88 -34.61 30.91
C SER A 115 -18.59 -35.36 31.26
N PRO A 116 -18.51 -36.68 31.04
CA PRO A 116 -17.32 -37.48 31.40
C PRO A 116 -16.09 -37.17 30.53
N VAL A 117 -16.29 -36.43 29.43
CA VAL A 117 -15.25 -36.07 28.46
C VAL A 117 -15.30 -34.58 28.12
N ILE A 118 -14.14 -34.00 27.81
CA ILE A 118 -14.01 -32.71 27.15
C ILE A 118 -13.64 -33.00 25.69
N ALA A 119 -14.53 -32.68 24.76
CA ALA A 119 -14.24 -32.74 23.34
C ALA A 119 -13.55 -31.44 22.92
N TRP A 120 -12.32 -31.54 22.42
CA TRP A 120 -11.67 -30.48 21.66
C TRP A 120 -12.22 -30.52 20.24
N ASN A 121 -13.46 -30.07 20.12
CA ASN A 121 -14.15 -29.97 18.86
C ASN A 121 -13.92 -28.58 18.22
N ALA A 122 -14.40 -28.37 16.99
CA ALA A 122 -14.36 -27.07 16.31
C ALA A 122 -14.89 -25.91 17.19
N GLY A 123 -15.92 -26.17 18.01
CA GLY A 123 -16.44 -25.21 18.98
C GLY A 123 -15.43 -24.78 20.05
N TRP A 124 -14.68 -25.74 20.61
CA TRP A 124 -13.62 -25.47 21.57
C TRP A 124 -12.46 -24.72 20.93
N TRP A 125 -12.00 -25.17 19.75
CA TRP A 125 -10.94 -24.50 18.99
C TRP A 125 -11.31 -23.07 18.63
N GLY A 126 -12.54 -22.84 18.16
CA GLY A 126 -13.05 -21.51 17.85
C GLY A 126 -13.00 -20.57 19.05
N ALA A 127 -13.44 -21.03 20.22
CA ALA A 127 -13.39 -20.24 21.45
C ALA A 127 -11.95 -20.00 21.94
N ALA A 128 -11.08 -21.01 21.90
CA ALA A 128 -9.70 -20.91 22.34
C ALA A 128 -8.87 -19.96 21.46
N LEU A 129 -9.01 -20.09 20.13
CA LEU A 129 -8.29 -19.27 19.15
C LEU A 129 -8.78 -17.82 19.18
N THR A 130 -10.07 -17.57 19.36
CA THR A 130 -10.60 -16.20 19.53
C THR A 130 -9.97 -15.50 20.74
N GLY A 131 -9.68 -16.25 21.81
CA GLY A 131 -9.06 -15.72 23.03
C GLY A 131 -7.58 -15.31 22.88
N ILE A 132 -6.83 -15.88 21.94
CA ILE A 132 -5.38 -15.61 21.80
C ILE A 132 -5.12 -14.18 21.27
N PRO A 133 -5.68 -13.74 20.14
CA PRO A 133 -5.48 -12.39 19.62
C PRO A 133 -6.04 -11.30 20.54
N VAL A 134 -7.25 -11.54 21.10
CA VAL A 134 -7.87 -10.61 22.06
C VAL A 134 -7.03 -10.52 23.33
N GLY A 135 -6.48 -11.64 23.79
CA GLY A 135 -5.53 -11.67 24.90
C GLY A 135 -4.26 -10.87 24.59
N ILE A 136 -3.62 -11.10 23.45
CA ILE A 136 -2.39 -10.39 23.03
C ILE A 136 -2.61 -8.87 22.93
N LEU A 137 -3.79 -8.41 22.54
CA LEU A 137 -4.13 -6.98 22.49
C LEU A 137 -4.58 -6.39 23.83
N ALA A 138 -5.19 -7.19 24.70
CA ALA A 138 -5.63 -6.73 26.02
C ALA A 138 -4.47 -6.71 27.03
N LEU A 139 -3.43 -7.52 26.82
CA LEU A 139 -2.27 -7.68 27.72
C LEU A 139 -1.26 -6.50 27.77
N PRO A 140 -0.99 -5.70 26.73
CA PRO A 140 0.05 -4.67 26.74
C PRO A 140 -0.09 -3.62 27.85
N PRO A 141 -1.31 -3.13 28.19
CA PRO A 141 -1.52 -2.28 29.37
C PRO A 141 -1.09 -2.94 30.70
N PHE A 142 -1.15 -4.27 30.81
CA PHE A 142 -0.92 -5.02 32.04
C PHE A 142 0.48 -5.64 32.15
N ILE A 143 1.11 -6.04 31.03
CA ILE A 143 2.44 -6.68 31.01
C ILE A 143 3.55 -5.65 31.00
N ILE A 144 3.42 -4.60 30.16
CA ILE A 144 4.54 -3.71 29.85
C ILE A 144 4.58 -2.53 30.82
N GLY A 145 3.48 -2.24 31.53
CA GLY A 145 3.38 -1.12 32.48
C GLY A 145 3.73 0.24 31.84
N ARG A 146 3.71 0.33 30.51
CA ARG A 146 4.05 1.51 29.73
C ARG A 146 2.78 2.15 29.19
N ARG A 147 2.81 3.47 29.18
CA ARG A 147 1.73 4.38 28.78
C ARG A 147 1.44 4.26 27.29
N GLU A 148 0.25 4.67 26.86
CA GLU A 148 -0.13 4.76 25.45
C GLU A 148 0.84 5.70 24.71
N LYS A 149 1.54 5.16 23.70
CA LYS A 149 2.46 5.90 22.83
C LYS A 149 1.78 6.14 21.49
N ARG A 150 2.09 7.25 20.82
CA ARG A 150 1.61 7.47 19.45
C ARG A 150 2.21 6.41 18.52
N GLY A 151 1.52 6.06 17.44
CA GLY A 151 1.99 5.03 16.50
C GLY A 151 3.37 5.32 15.88
N VAL A 152 3.74 6.60 15.76
CA VAL A 152 5.08 7.03 15.31
C VAL A 152 6.15 6.83 16.39
N GLU A 153 5.78 6.96 17.67
CA GLU A 153 6.67 6.77 18.84
C GLU A 153 6.93 5.27 19.14
N ASP A 154 6.01 4.39 18.73
CA ASP A 154 6.17 2.93 18.79
C ASP A 154 5.66 2.25 17.51
N PRO A 155 6.45 2.30 16.42
CA PRO A 155 6.08 1.72 15.13
C PRO A 155 5.79 0.22 15.21
N TRP A 156 6.43 -0.49 16.14
CA TRP A 156 6.23 -1.93 16.33
C TRP A 156 4.84 -2.24 16.88
N PHE A 157 4.37 -1.47 17.85
CA PHE A 157 3.05 -1.67 18.43
C PHE A 157 1.93 -1.33 17.44
N ALA A 158 2.08 -0.22 16.71
CA ALA A 158 1.14 0.14 15.63
C ALA A 158 1.08 -0.94 14.53
N THR A 159 2.24 -1.51 14.18
CA THR A 159 2.35 -2.62 13.23
C THR A 159 1.61 -3.87 13.72
N ALA A 160 1.77 -4.25 14.99
CA ALA A 160 1.08 -5.39 15.57
C ALA A 160 -0.45 -5.22 15.56
N GLY A 161 -0.94 -4.01 15.88
CA GLY A 161 -2.36 -3.67 15.78
C GLY A 161 -2.91 -3.79 14.36
N ALA A 162 -2.14 -3.32 13.35
CA ALA A 162 -2.54 -3.43 11.95
C ALA A 162 -2.57 -4.88 11.44
N ILE A 163 -1.58 -5.71 11.82
CA ILE A 163 -1.56 -7.15 11.52
C ILE A 163 -2.81 -7.82 12.10
N TYR A 164 -3.20 -7.47 13.33
CA TYR A 164 -4.41 -8.00 13.94
C TYR A 164 -5.68 -7.61 13.17
N LEU A 165 -5.84 -6.33 12.81
CA LEU A 165 -7.01 -5.88 12.06
C LEU A 165 -7.09 -6.58 10.69
N ALA A 166 -5.96 -6.77 10.03
CA ALA A 166 -5.89 -7.56 8.81
C ALA A 166 -6.33 -9.01 9.05
N HIS A 167 -5.85 -9.65 10.12
CA HIS A 167 -6.24 -11.02 10.47
C HIS A 167 -7.75 -11.15 10.74
N VAL A 168 -8.33 -10.22 11.51
CA VAL A 168 -9.78 -10.15 11.76
C VAL A 168 -10.56 -10.08 10.45
N TRP A 169 -10.08 -9.29 9.50
CA TRP A 169 -10.69 -9.18 8.18
C TRP A 169 -10.59 -10.49 7.39
N PHE A 170 -9.39 -11.04 7.21
CA PHE A 170 -9.20 -12.29 6.44
C PHE A 170 -9.94 -13.48 7.04
N ILE A 171 -10.03 -13.61 8.38
CA ILE A 171 -10.78 -14.70 9.00
C ILE A 171 -12.29 -14.51 8.91
N SER A 172 -12.77 -13.27 8.84
CA SER A 172 -14.18 -12.99 8.52
C SER A 172 -14.49 -13.39 7.08
N VAL A 173 -13.58 -13.12 6.14
CA VAL A 173 -13.68 -13.58 4.73
C VAL A 173 -13.64 -15.11 4.65
N PHE A 174 -12.78 -15.77 5.43
CA PHE A 174 -12.72 -17.23 5.54
C PHE A 174 -14.07 -17.84 5.97
N SER A 175 -14.80 -17.17 6.86
CA SER A 175 -16.12 -17.65 7.32
C SER A 175 -17.15 -17.75 6.19
N ILE A 176 -17.08 -16.84 5.21
CA ILE A 176 -18.01 -16.75 4.07
C ILE A 176 -17.49 -17.46 2.81
N ASN A 177 -16.51 -18.36 2.92
CA ASN A 177 -15.90 -19.05 1.78
C ASN A 177 -16.91 -19.76 0.85
N ILE A 178 -18.03 -20.31 1.36
CA ILE A 178 -19.11 -20.86 0.51
C ILE A 178 -19.70 -19.77 -0.40
N PHE A 179 -19.84 -18.55 0.10
CA PHE A 179 -20.29 -17.43 -0.73
C PHE A 179 -19.23 -16.99 -1.72
N LEU A 180 -17.94 -17.12 -1.41
CA LEU A 180 -16.87 -16.82 -2.37
C LEU A 180 -16.88 -17.84 -3.52
N GLU A 181 -17.16 -19.11 -3.21
CA GLU A 181 -17.36 -20.12 -4.25
C GLU A 181 -18.60 -19.82 -5.09
N LEU A 182 -19.72 -19.46 -4.47
CA LEU A 182 -20.92 -19.01 -5.21
C LEU A 182 -20.66 -17.71 -6.00
N TYR A 183 -19.87 -16.79 -5.47
CA TYR A 183 -19.46 -15.55 -6.12
C TYR A 183 -18.58 -15.82 -7.34
N SER A 184 -17.68 -16.81 -7.26
CA SER A 184 -16.92 -17.27 -8.42
C SER A 184 -17.80 -17.96 -9.48
N LYS A 185 -18.97 -18.47 -9.10
CA LYS A 185 -19.97 -19.06 -10.01
C LYS A 185 -21.00 -18.04 -10.53
N ASP A 186 -21.07 -16.84 -9.96
CA ASP A 186 -21.95 -15.74 -10.42
C ASP A 186 -21.24 -14.83 -11.44
N LEU A 187 -20.34 -15.39 -12.24
CA LEU A 187 -19.63 -14.69 -13.30
C LEU A 187 -20.39 -14.81 -14.63
N THR A 188 -20.37 -13.76 -15.46
CA THR A 188 -21.05 -13.75 -16.77
C THR A 188 -20.53 -14.82 -17.74
N ASN A 189 -19.33 -15.33 -17.51
CA ASN A 189 -18.71 -16.41 -18.29
C ASN A 189 -18.83 -17.79 -17.63
N TYR A 190 -19.60 -17.92 -16.55
CA TYR A 190 -19.92 -19.19 -15.93
C TYR A 190 -21.43 -19.39 -16.01
N CYS A 191 -21.85 -20.48 -16.66
CA CYS A 191 -23.25 -20.83 -16.82
C CYS A 191 -23.51 -22.25 -16.33
N TRP A 192 -24.77 -22.59 -16.15
CA TRP A 192 -25.19 -23.93 -15.78
C TRP A 192 -26.64 -24.14 -16.20
N SER A 193 -27.00 -25.40 -16.39
CA SER A 193 -28.37 -25.84 -16.66
C SER A 193 -29.03 -26.20 -15.34
N ASP A 194 -30.22 -25.66 -15.06
CA ASP A 194 -30.97 -26.01 -13.84
C ASP A 194 -31.66 -27.36 -13.93
N SER A 195 -32.41 -27.76 -12.88
CA SER A 195 -33.14 -29.04 -12.89
C SER A 195 -34.26 -29.12 -13.94
N HIS A 196 -34.61 -28.01 -14.60
CA HIS A 196 -35.55 -27.95 -15.71
C HIS A 196 -34.82 -27.70 -17.05
N ASN A 197 -33.50 -27.82 -17.03
CA ASN A 197 -32.58 -27.57 -18.12
C ASN A 197 -32.66 -26.16 -18.74
N TYR A 198 -32.97 -25.15 -17.92
CA TYR A 198 -32.89 -23.76 -18.34
C TYR A 198 -31.48 -23.23 -18.14
N LEU A 199 -30.97 -22.50 -19.13
CA LEU A 199 -29.61 -21.99 -19.12
C LEU A 199 -29.51 -20.71 -18.27
N PHE A 200 -28.74 -20.76 -17.18
CA PHE A 200 -28.48 -19.62 -16.32
C PHE A 200 -26.99 -19.28 -16.27
N CYS A 201 -26.64 -18.04 -16.60
CA CYS A 201 -25.28 -17.51 -16.38
C CYS A 201 -25.27 -16.48 -15.24
N GLY A 202 -24.09 -16.32 -14.66
CA GLY A 202 -23.84 -15.30 -13.65
C GLY A 202 -24.04 -13.87 -14.15
N ARG A 203 -24.17 -12.91 -13.23
CA ARG A 203 -24.50 -11.51 -13.56
C ARG A 203 -23.33 -10.54 -13.39
N GLN A 204 -22.18 -11.03 -12.95
CA GLN A 204 -21.04 -10.19 -12.58
C GLN A 204 -19.85 -10.32 -13.55
N PRO A 205 -19.12 -9.24 -13.82
CA PRO A 205 -17.94 -9.31 -14.69
C PRO A 205 -16.77 -10.08 -14.03
N PRO A 206 -16.00 -10.88 -14.80
CA PRO A 206 -14.93 -11.75 -14.30
C PRO A 206 -13.81 -11.07 -13.48
N TRP A 207 -13.43 -9.84 -13.85
CA TRP A 207 -12.27 -9.14 -13.27
C TRP A 207 -12.36 -8.91 -11.74
N THR A 208 -13.58 -8.87 -11.20
CA THR A 208 -13.82 -8.65 -9.77
C THR A 208 -13.29 -9.80 -8.93
N ALA A 209 -13.54 -11.05 -9.33
CA ALA A 209 -13.03 -12.24 -8.67
C ALA A 209 -11.50 -12.34 -8.79
N GLU A 210 -10.95 -11.97 -9.95
CA GLU A 210 -9.49 -11.92 -10.18
C GLU A 210 -8.80 -10.94 -9.23
N LEU A 211 -9.38 -9.75 -9.02
CA LEU A 211 -8.84 -8.76 -8.09
C LEU A 211 -8.81 -9.29 -6.65
N PHE A 212 -9.89 -9.93 -6.19
CA PHE A 212 -9.93 -10.53 -4.85
C PHE A 212 -8.91 -11.66 -4.67
N ASN A 213 -8.67 -12.47 -5.72
CA ASN A 213 -7.64 -13.51 -5.72
C ASN A 213 -6.22 -12.92 -5.69
N ALA A 214 -5.97 -11.81 -6.40
CA ALA A 214 -4.65 -11.19 -6.53
C ALA A 214 -4.22 -10.36 -5.30
N LEU A 215 -5.14 -9.67 -4.62
CA LEU A 215 -4.84 -8.78 -3.49
C LEU A 215 -4.01 -9.42 -2.36
N PRO A 216 -4.35 -10.62 -1.84
CA PRO A 216 -3.53 -11.30 -0.82
C PRO A 216 -2.10 -11.57 -1.30
N TRP A 217 -1.93 -11.88 -2.59
CA TRP A 217 -0.63 -12.12 -3.18
C TRP A 217 0.20 -10.84 -3.34
N VAL A 218 -0.42 -9.73 -3.71
CA VAL A 218 0.24 -8.41 -3.74
C VAL A 218 0.75 -8.02 -2.35
N LEU A 219 -0.07 -8.21 -1.31
CA LEU A 219 0.33 -7.96 0.09
C LEU A 219 1.50 -8.86 0.52
N THR A 220 1.53 -10.10 0.04
CA THR A 220 2.66 -11.01 0.22
C THR A 220 3.93 -10.46 -0.43
N GLY A 221 3.84 -9.96 -1.66
CA GLY A 221 4.95 -9.29 -2.33
C GLY A 221 5.47 -8.12 -1.50
N ILE A 222 4.59 -7.27 -0.96
CA ILE A 222 4.98 -6.14 -0.11
C ILE A 222 5.70 -6.60 1.16
N PHE A 223 5.21 -7.67 1.81
CA PHE A 223 5.90 -8.27 2.96
C PHE A 223 7.31 -8.75 2.60
N LEU A 224 7.43 -9.50 1.49
CA LEU A 224 8.69 -10.04 1.00
C LEU A 224 9.68 -8.92 0.65
N PHE A 225 9.21 -7.85 0.00
CA PHE A 225 9.98 -6.63 -0.23
C PHE A 225 10.54 -6.08 1.08
N ALA A 226 9.70 -5.89 2.10
CA ALA A 226 10.15 -5.33 3.37
C ALA A 226 11.22 -6.21 4.03
N VAL A 227 11.01 -7.53 4.07
CA VAL A 227 11.97 -8.47 4.65
C VAL A 227 13.32 -8.41 3.93
N ILE A 228 13.33 -8.50 2.60
CA ILE A 228 14.56 -8.46 1.80
C ILE A 228 15.23 -7.08 1.94
N TYR A 229 14.45 -6.00 1.85
CA TYR A 229 14.98 -4.64 1.92
C TYR A 229 15.67 -4.39 3.26
N PHE A 230 15.02 -4.72 4.37
CA PHE A 230 15.62 -4.53 5.70
C PHE A 230 16.81 -5.45 5.93
N ALA A 231 16.78 -6.71 5.44
CA ALA A 231 17.91 -7.62 5.55
C ALA A 231 19.13 -7.13 4.77
N VAL A 232 18.94 -6.77 3.49
CA VAL A 232 20.02 -6.25 2.62
C VAL A 232 20.56 -4.93 3.16
N ARG A 233 19.67 -4.02 3.57
CA ARG A 233 20.08 -2.73 4.16
C ARG A 233 20.82 -2.91 5.47
N TRP A 234 20.35 -3.80 6.36
CA TRP A 234 21.04 -4.12 7.61
C TRP A 234 22.45 -4.67 7.34
N PHE A 235 22.57 -5.59 6.38
CA PHE A 235 23.85 -6.14 5.97
C PHE A 235 24.77 -5.07 5.38
N ALA A 236 24.28 -4.22 4.48
CA ALA A 236 25.04 -3.12 3.88
C ALA A 236 25.54 -2.12 4.92
N LEU A 237 24.69 -1.73 5.87
CA LEU A 237 25.06 -0.85 6.98
C LEU A 237 26.13 -1.49 7.88
N LYS A 238 26.03 -2.78 8.17
CA LYS A 238 26.97 -3.48 9.06
C LYS A 238 28.32 -3.77 8.39
N SER A 239 28.31 -4.03 7.08
CA SER A 239 29.52 -4.35 6.30
C SER A 239 30.25 -3.13 5.78
N MET A 240 29.53 -2.10 5.31
CA MET A 240 30.09 -0.92 4.67
C MET A 240 30.04 0.35 5.53
N GLY A 241 29.20 0.39 6.57
CA GLY A 241 29.12 1.50 7.52
C GLY A 241 28.77 2.83 6.84
N ALA A 242 29.53 3.87 7.16
CA ALA A 242 29.34 5.23 6.65
C ALA A 242 29.51 5.39 5.12
N ARG A 243 29.98 4.37 4.40
CA ARG A 243 30.11 4.41 2.93
C ARG A 243 28.77 4.21 2.19
N VAL A 244 27.70 3.85 2.89
CA VAL A 244 26.35 3.75 2.31
C VAL A 244 25.79 5.16 2.09
N ASN A 245 25.83 5.64 0.85
CA ASN A 245 25.27 6.94 0.47
C ASN A 245 23.78 6.84 0.06
N PRO A 246 23.05 7.97 -0.04
CA PRO A 246 21.62 7.98 -0.42
C PRO A 246 21.35 7.30 -1.77
N THR A 247 22.27 7.44 -2.73
CA THR A 247 22.17 6.85 -4.07
C THR A 247 22.18 5.33 -4.01
N MET A 248 23.10 4.73 -3.24
CA MET A 248 23.13 3.29 -2.97
C MET A 248 21.88 2.83 -2.21
N GLY A 249 21.37 3.64 -1.28
CA GLY A 249 20.10 3.37 -0.59
C GLY A 249 18.92 3.25 -1.57
N ARG A 250 18.85 4.14 -2.56
CA ARG A 250 17.85 4.09 -3.64
C ARG A 250 18.04 2.86 -4.54
N GLN A 251 19.28 2.51 -4.89
CA GLN A 251 19.59 1.30 -5.66
C GLN A 251 19.20 0.01 -4.93
N ILE A 252 19.44 -0.08 -3.62
CA ILE A 252 19.01 -1.22 -2.80
C ILE A 252 17.48 -1.34 -2.79
N ALA A 253 16.76 -0.22 -2.65
CA ALA A 253 15.31 -0.23 -2.69
C ALA A 253 14.77 -0.71 -4.06
N ILE A 254 15.26 -0.14 -5.17
CA ILE A 254 14.84 -0.54 -6.52
C ILE A 254 15.22 -1.99 -6.81
N GLY A 255 16.44 -2.41 -6.50
CA GLY A 255 16.90 -3.78 -6.71
C GLY A 255 16.07 -4.79 -5.92
N THR A 256 15.70 -4.46 -4.68
CA THR A 256 14.81 -5.30 -3.88
C THR A 256 13.41 -5.38 -4.49
N LEU A 257 12.86 -4.25 -4.95
CA LEU A 257 11.54 -4.22 -5.59
C LEU A 257 11.50 -5.13 -6.82
N VAL A 258 12.50 -5.03 -7.71
CA VAL A 258 12.61 -5.88 -8.90
C VAL A 258 12.71 -7.36 -8.51
N ALA A 259 13.54 -7.70 -7.53
CA ALA A 259 13.69 -9.08 -7.07
C ALA A 259 12.37 -9.65 -6.51
N THR A 260 11.66 -8.88 -5.69
CA THR A 260 10.36 -9.25 -5.15
C THR A 260 9.33 -9.48 -6.25
N VAL A 261 9.22 -8.56 -7.22
CA VAL A 261 8.26 -8.69 -8.33
C VAL A 261 8.54 -9.96 -9.14
N LEU A 262 9.81 -10.24 -9.45
CA LEU A 262 10.20 -11.46 -10.16
C LEU A 262 9.82 -12.72 -9.37
N ILE A 263 10.08 -12.76 -8.06
CA ILE A 263 9.69 -13.88 -7.19
C ILE A 263 8.17 -14.06 -7.22
N SER A 264 7.40 -12.98 -7.03
CA SER A 264 5.94 -13.03 -7.02
C SER A 264 5.33 -13.49 -8.34
N VAL A 265 5.91 -13.12 -9.49
CA VAL A 265 5.46 -13.56 -10.82
C VAL A 265 5.76 -15.04 -11.03
N VAL A 266 6.99 -15.48 -10.73
CA VAL A 266 7.39 -16.89 -10.90
C VAL A 266 6.59 -17.84 -10.01
N THR A 267 6.16 -17.37 -8.84
CA THR A 267 5.42 -18.19 -7.86
C THR A 267 3.89 -18.02 -7.95
N TRP A 268 3.38 -17.15 -8.82
CA TRP A 268 1.94 -16.96 -9.04
C TRP A 268 1.20 -18.25 -9.45
N PRO A 269 1.68 -19.05 -10.42
CA PRO A 269 0.96 -20.27 -10.82
C PRO A 269 0.78 -21.26 -9.68
N VAL A 270 1.75 -21.32 -8.76
CA VAL A 270 1.68 -22.18 -7.57
C VAL A 270 0.62 -21.68 -6.59
N TYR A 271 0.57 -20.37 -6.32
CA TYR A 271 -0.49 -19.78 -5.51
C TYR A 271 -1.86 -19.99 -6.16
N ASP A 272 -1.97 -19.73 -7.46
CA ASP A 272 -3.24 -19.77 -8.18
C ASP A 272 -3.79 -21.20 -8.33
N GLY A 273 -2.91 -22.17 -8.57
CA GLY A 273 -3.21 -23.61 -8.57
C GLY A 273 -3.51 -24.20 -7.19
N GLY A 274 -3.44 -23.40 -6.11
CA GLY A 274 -3.80 -23.84 -4.76
C GLY A 274 -2.69 -24.64 -4.05
N PHE A 275 -1.42 -24.30 -4.33
CA PHE A 275 -0.24 -24.94 -3.73
C PHE A 275 -0.17 -26.46 -3.95
N TRP A 276 -0.53 -26.91 -5.15
CA TRP A 276 -0.43 -28.29 -5.61
C TRP A 276 0.96 -28.90 -5.30
N ASP A 277 1.00 -30.14 -4.81
CA ASP A 277 2.21 -30.89 -4.36
C ASP A 277 3.02 -30.31 -3.18
N TYR A 278 2.63 -29.16 -2.61
CA TYR A 278 3.39 -28.52 -1.52
C TYR A 278 2.91 -28.88 -0.09
N GLY A 279 1.88 -29.72 0.05
CA GLY A 279 1.45 -30.27 1.35
C GLY A 279 1.00 -29.20 2.36
N GLY A 280 0.04 -28.36 1.96
CA GLY A 280 -0.40 -27.19 2.70
C GLY A 280 -1.62 -27.44 3.58
N LEU A 281 -1.77 -26.67 4.67
CA LEU A 281 -3.00 -26.70 5.48
C LEU A 281 -4.23 -26.40 4.62
N GLY A 282 -5.11 -27.38 4.44
CA GLY A 282 -6.36 -27.29 3.68
C GLY A 282 -6.28 -27.72 2.22
N ALA A 283 -5.10 -28.09 1.72
CA ALA A 283 -4.95 -28.72 0.40
C ALA A 283 -5.32 -30.22 0.49
N MET A 284 -5.80 -30.79 -0.63
CA MET A 284 -5.74 -32.26 -0.79
C MET A 284 -4.29 -32.64 -1.09
N ASP A 285 -3.75 -33.55 -0.29
CA ASP A 285 -2.32 -33.91 -0.30
C ASP A 285 -2.07 -35.34 -0.84
N GLU A 286 -3.09 -36.20 -0.87
CA GLU A 286 -2.97 -37.59 -1.37
C GLU A 286 -3.37 -37.66 -2.84
N VAL A 287 -2.38 -37.94 -3.71
CA VAL A 287 -2.58 -38.04 -5.17
C VAL A 287 -3.62 -39.11 -5.52
N GLU A 288 -3.73 -40.19 -4.75
CA GLU A 288 -4.71 -41.27 -4.94
C GLU A 288 -6.16 -40.78 -4.80
N ASP A 289 -6.45 -39.95 -3.79
CA ASP A 289 -7.79 -39.36 -3.58
C ASP A 289 -8.15 -38.37 -4.70
N ILE A 290 -7.15 -37.68 -5.25
CA ILE A 290 -7.33 -36.72 -6.32
C ILE A 290 -7.51 -37.45 -7.67
N ASP A 291 -6.81 -38.57 -7.89
CA ASP A 291 -6.94 -39.41 -9.09
C ASP A 291 -8.33 -40.07 -9.19
N ALA A 292 -9.02 -40.21 -8.06
CA ALA A 292 -10.41 -40.68 -8.02
C ALA A 292 -11.42 -39.66 -8.58
N LEU A 293 -11.03 -38.40 -8.81
CA LEU A 293 -11.90 -37.39 -9.42
C LEU A 293 -12.01 -37.60 -10.92
N ARG A 294 -13.13 -38.20 -11.34
CA ARG A 294 -13.42 -38.59 -12.73
C ARG A 294 -14.39 -37.65 -13.46
N THR A 295 -14.59 -36.44 -12.95
CA THR A 295 -15.44 -35.43 -13.60
C THR A 295 -14.83 -35.01 -14.93
N GLN A 296 -15.68 -34.69 -15.90
CA GLN A 296 -15.27 -34.21 -17.23
C GLN A 296 -16.28 -33.16 -17.74
N PRO A 297 -15.90 -32.32 -18.71
CA PRO A 297 -16.86 -31.57 -19.51
C PRO A 297 -17.63 -32.54 -20.43
N SER A 298 -18.93 -32.32 -20.56
CA SER A 298 -19.82 -33.14 -21.38
C SER A 298 -20.79 -32.26 -22.17
N ASP A 299 -21.26 -32.76 -23.30
CA ASP A 299 -22.33 -32.12 -24.06
C ASP A 299 -23.58 -31.98 -23.18
N THR A 300 -24.17 -30.80 -23.15
CA THR A 300 -25.25 -30.47 -22.20
C THR A 300 -26.53 -30.13 -22.94
N LEU A 301 -27.62 -30.82 -22.59
CA LEU A 301 -28.95 -30.56 -23.12
C LEU A 301 -29.59 -29.34 -22.44
N VAL A 302 -30.07 -28.38 -23.23
CA VAL A 302 -30.73 -27.16 -22.73
C VAL A 302 -32.02 -26.87 -23.50
N HIS A 303 -32.99 -26.26 -22.82
CA HIS A 303 -34.27 -25.91 -23.42
C HIS A 303 -34.17 -24.61 -24.23
N GLU A 304 -34.60 -24.64 -25.49
CA GLU A 304 -34.53 -23.51 -26.41
C GLU A 304 -35.39 -22.34 -25.91
N GLY A 305 -34.84 -21.13 -25.94
CA GLY A 305 -35.54 -19.90 -25.57
C GLY A 305 -35.75 -19.69 -24.07
N LYS A 306 -35.12 -20.49 -23.20
CA LYS A 306 -35.27 -20.43 -21.74
C LYS A 306 -33.95 -20.10 -21.05
N GLY A 307 -33.98 -19.12 -20.14
CA GLY A 307 -32.79 -18.67 -19.42
C GLY A 307 -32.74 -17.16 -19.22
N ASN A 308 -31.82 -16.68 -18.39
CA ASN A 308 -31.61 -15.23 -18.19
C ASN A 308 -30.68 -14.58 -19.24
N VAL A 309 -29.98 -15.41 -20.02
CA VAL A 309 -28.92 -15.02 -20.98
C VAL A 309 -29.06 -15.74 -22.32
N TRP A 310 -30.22 -16.33 -22.59
CA TRP A 310 -30.43 -17.15 -23.80
C TRP A 310 -30.02 -16.43 -25.09
N ALA A 311 -30.32 -15.12 -25.19
CA ALA A 311 -29.98 -14.32 -26.36
C ALA A 311 -28.48 -14.23 -26.65
N ASP A 312 -27.61 -14.47 -25.66
CA ASP A 312 -26.16 -14.45 -25.84
C ASP A 312 -25.61 -15.83 -26.27
N TRP A 313 -26.38 -16.90 -26.07
CA TRP A 313 -25.99 -18.30 -26.30
C TRP A 313 -26.80 -18.99 -27.40
N GLU A 314 -27.76 -18.30 -28.02
CA GLU A 314 -28.63 -18.87 -29.05
C GLU A 314 -27.86 -19.30 -30.30
N ASP A 315 -26.75 -18.63 -30.62
CA ASP A 315 -25.90 -18.96 -31.77
C ASP A 315 -25.03 -20.21 -31.53
N ASP A 316 -24.77 -20.58 -30.26
CA ASP A 316 -23.96 -21.74 -29.85
C ASP A 316 -24.81 -23.01 -29.58
N CYS A 317 -26.14 -22.90 -29.76
CA CYS A 317 -27.13 -23.95 -29.52
C CYS A 317 -27.29 -24.85 -30.75
N LEU A 318 -26.75 -26.08 -30.67
CA LEU A 318 -26.74 -27.04 -31.78
C LEU A 318 -28.03 -27.85 -31.86
N PRO A 319 -28.74 -27.86 -33.02
CA PRO A 319 -30.05 -28.51 -33.14
C PRO A 319 -29.94 -30.04 -33.20
N TYR A 320 -31.01 -30.73 -32.80
CA TYR A 320 -31.09 -32.21 -32.84
C TYR A 320 -30.70 -32.82 -34.20
N SER A 321 -31.04 -32.16 -35.31
CA SER A 321 -30.71 -32.67 -36.65
C SER A 321 -29.21 -32.83 -36.92
N GLU A 322 -28.38 -32.09 -36.18
CA GLU A 322 -26.91 -32.13 -36.28
C GLU A 322 -26.30 -32.99 -35.17
N THR A 323 -27.01 -33.16 -34.03
CA THR A 323 -26.47 -33.80 -32.81
C THR A 323 -27.13 -35.13 -32.42
N GLN A 324 -28.04 -35.67 -33.23
CA GLN A 324 -28.78 -36.91 -32.94
C GLN A 324 -27.92 -38.16 -32.63
N SER A 325 -26.63 -38.16 -32.98
CA SER A 325 -25.68 -39.24 -32.71
C SER A 325 -24.96 -39.13 -31.37
N LEU A 326 -25.06 -37.98 -30.68
CA LEU A 326 -24.37 -37.74 -29.42
C LEU A 326 -25.03 -38.51 -28.27
N ALA A 327 -24.22 -39.02 -27.34
CA ALA A 327 -24.66 -39.80 -26.19
C ALA A 327 -25.62 -39.03 -25.26
N VAL A 328 -25.58 -37.69 -25.26
CA VAL A 328 -26.47 -36.84 -24.46
C VAL A 328 -27.97 -37.10 -24.75
N TRP A 329 -28.31 -37.65 -25.92
CA TRP A 329 -29.68 -37.98 -26.31
C TRP A 329 -30.13 -39.39 -25.91
N ASP A 330 -29.23 -40.26 -25.43
CA ASP A 330 -29.54 -41.68 -25.15
C ASP A 330 -30.62 -41.85 -24.07
N ASP A 331 -30.64 -40.95 -23.09
CA ASP A 331 -31.61 -40.94 -21.98
C ASP A 331 -32.78 -39.96 -22.19
N PHE A 332 -32.94 -39.37 -23.39
CA PHE A 332 -34.00 -38.39 -23.67
C PHE A 332 -35.40 -39.04 -23.73
N ASP A 333 -36.41 -38.40 -23.12
CA ASP A 333 -37.79 -38.90 -23.09
C ASP A 333 -38.57 -38.53 -24.37
N PHE A 334 -38.27 -39.23 -25.46
CA PHE A 334 -38.94 -39.06 -26.76
C PHE A 334 -40.46 -39.31 -26.73
N ASP A 335 -40.99 -39.94 -25.68
CA ASP A 335 -42.42 -40.22 -25.57
C ASP A 335 -43.21 -39.02 -25.02
N ASN A 336 -42.58 -38.14 -24.24
CA ASN A 336 -43.24 -37.04 -23.55
C ASN A 336 -42.73 -35.63 -23.92
N GLU A 337 -41.57 -35.51 -24.57
CA GLU A 337 -40.94 -34.22 -24.90
C GLU A 337 -40.68 -34.05 -26.40
N ASP A 338 -40.77 -32.81 -26.90
CA ASP A 338 -40.52 -32.48 -28.32
C ASP A 338 -39.05 -32.09 -28.51
N VAL A 339 -38.32 -32.85 -29.33
CA VAL A 339 -36.89 -32.61 -29.61
C VAL A 339 -36.60 -31.22 -30.17
N THR A 340 -37.58 -30.53 -30.78
CA THR A 340 -37.37 -29.17 -31.29
C THR A 340 -37.35 -28.10 -30.21
N ASP A 341 -37.79 -28.42 -29.00
CA ASP A 341 -37.73 -27.51 -27.85
C ASP A 341 -36.36 -27.58 -27.14
N TRP A 342 -35.44 -28.41 -27.64
CA TRP A 342 -34.17 -28.73 -27.02
C TRP A 342 -33.00 -28.57 -28.00
N CYS A 343 -31.84 -28.20 -27.47
CA CYS A 343 -30.59 -28.21 -28.21
C CYS A 343 -29.42 -28.59 -27.31
N VAL A 344 -28.26 -28.79 -27.94
CA VAL A 344 -27.02 -29.14 -27.26
C VAL A 344 -26.08 -27.95 -27.22
N ILE A 345 -25.56 -27.66 -26.03
CA ILE A 345 -24.38 -26.80 -25.87
C ILE A 345 -23.16 -27.71 -25.74
N ALA A 346 -22.20 -27.51 -26.63
CA ALA A 346 -21.06 -28.39 -26.82
C ALA A 346 -20.13 -28.47 -25.59
N ALA A 347 -19.52 -29.64 -25.39
CA ALA A 347 -18.59 -29.96 -24.30
C ALA A 347 -17.48 -28.90 -24.12
N VAL A 348 -16.96 -28.36 -25.23
CA VAL A 348 -15.88 -27.35 -25.22
C VAL A 348 -16.20 -26.11 -24.39
N HIS A 349 -17.46 -25.69 -24.29
CA HIS A 349 -17.83 -24.49 -23.54
C HIS A 349 -17.68 -24.67 -22.02
N TRP A 350 -17.63 -25.92 -21.56
CA TRP A 350 -17.55 -26.27 -20.14
C TRP A 350 -16.11 -26.55 -19.68
N SER A 351 -15.12 -26.62 -20.59
CA SER A 351 -13.76 -27.09 -20.29
C SER A 351 -13.07 -26.30 -19.17
N ASP A 352 -13.34 -25.00 -19.07
CA ASP A 352 -12.71 -24.10 -18.09
C ASP A 352 -13.52 -23.91 -16.80
N TRP A 353 -14.71 -24.52 -16.69
CA TRP A 353 -15.70 -24.17 -15.65
C TRP A 353 -15.61 -25.05 -14.41
N GLY A 354 -15.02 -26.24 -14.53
CA GLY A 354 -14.78 -27.17 -13.44
C GLY A 354 -13.29 -27.40 -13.18
N ILE A 355 -12.99 -28.10 -12.08
CA ILE A 355 -11.71 -28.79 -11.93
C ILE A 355 -11.97 -30.24 -12.36
N TYR A 356 -11.42 -30.61 -13.50
CA TYR A 356 -11.59 -31.92 -14.12
C TYR A 356 -10.29 -32.68 -14.00
N GLN A 357 -10.32 -33.89 -13.43
CA GLN A 357 -9.19 -34.83 -13.41
C GLN A 357 -7.80 -34.18 -13.21
N PRO A 358 -7.55 -33.45 -12.11
CA PRO A 358 -6.38 -32.55 -12.01
C PRO A 358 -5.03 -33.27 -11.95
N THR A 359 -5.02 -34.61 -11.87
CA THR A 359 -3.82 -35.46 -12.00
C THR A 359 -3.48 -35.81 -13.46
N LYS A 360 -4.34 -35.46 -14.42
CA LYS A 360 -4.19 -35.82 -15.85
C LYS A 360 -3.94 -34.58 -16.70
N GLU A 361 -2.93 -34.67 -17.57
CA GLU A 361 -2.63 -33.63 -18.55
C GLU A 361 -3.70 -33.59 -19.66
N ILE A 362 -4.26 -34.75 -20.02
CA ILE A 362 -5.33 -34.91 -20.99
C ILE A 362 -6.57 -35.42 -20.27
N ILE A 363 -7.74 -34.85 -20.55
CA ILE A 363 -9.00 -35.29 -19.94
C ILE A 363 -9.36 -36.66 -20.51
N LEU A 364 -9.68 -37.62 -19.64
CA LEU A 364 -10.19 -38.93 -20.02
C LEU A 364 -11.72 -38.92 -20.04
N ASP A 365 -12.30 -39.62 -21.00
CA ASP A 365 -13.74 -39.82 -21.12
C ASP A 365 -14.21 -40.96 -20.20
N PHE A 366 -14.52 -40.64 -18.95
CA PHE A 366 -15.14 -41.57 -18.00
C PHE A 366 -16.65 -41.71 -18.19
N ALA A 367 -17.34 -40.69 -18.74
CA ALA A 367 -18.78 -40.75 -18.97
C ALA A 367 -19.16 -41.60 -20.19
N GLY A 368 -18.22 -41.81 -21.11
CA GLY A 368 -18.46 -42.54 -22.35
C GLY A 368 -19.05 -41.67 -23.46
N ASP A 369 -18.89 -40.35 -23.40
CA ASP A 369 -19.45 -39.39 -24.35
C ASP A 369 -18.95 -39.65 -25.78
N ASN A 370 -17.71 -40.16 -25.93
CA ASN A 370 -17.16 -40.55 -27.23
C ASN A 370 -17.58 -41.95 -27.68
N GLY A 371 -18.28 -42.73 -26.86
CA GLY A 371 -18.58 -44.14 -27.14
C GLY A 371 -17.30 -44.96 -27.37
N HIS A 372 -16.23 -44.66 -26.63
CA HIS A 372 -14.90 -45.24 -26.85
C HIS A 372 -14.81 -46.73 -26.49
N ALA A 373 -15.73 -47.24 -25.66
CA ALA A 373 -15.77 -48.61 -25.17
C ALA A 373 -16.88 -49.43 -25.85
N ASP A 374 -16.52 -50.53 -26.51
CA ASP A 374 -17.44 -51.39 -27.25
C ASP A 374 -17.10 -52.87 -27.04
N LYS A 375 -17.98 -53.56 -26.29
CA LYS A 375 -17.80 -54.97 -25.90
C LYS A 375 -17.99 -55.95 -27.08
N ASP A 376 -18.73 -55.57 -28.11
CA ASP A 376 -19.02 -56.45 -29.25
C ASP A 376 -17.86 -56.49 -30.24
N THR A 377 -17.20 -55.34 -30.45
CA THR A 377 -15.99 -55.25 -31.27
C THR A 377 -14.70 -55.56 -30.49
N GLY A 378 -14.77 -55.57 -29.15
CA GLY A 378 -13.62 -55.76 -28.27
C GLY A 378 -12.71 -54.52 -28.22
N ARG A 379 -13.24 -53.35 -28.58
CA ARG A 379 -12.52 -52.07 -28.58
C ARG A 379 -12.61 -51.44 -27.22
N ASN A 380 -11.47 -51.26 -26.56
CA ASN A 380 -11.28 -50.69 -25.21
C ASN A 380 -12.07 -51.38 -24.08
N ALA A 381 -12.99 -52.29 -24.38
CA ALA A 381 -13.78 -53.02 -23.42
C ALA A 381 -13.94 -54.50 -23.79
N GLY A 382 -13.86 -55.35 -22.78
CA GLY A 382 -14.13 -56.79 -22.89
C GLY A 382 -15.07 -57.21 -21.79
N GLY A 383 -16.08 -57.99 -22.12
CA GLY A 383 -17.05 -58.43 -21.13
C GLY A 383 -18.30 -59.01 -21.76
N MET A 384 -19.14 -59.62 -20.94
CA MET A 384 -20.47 -60.02 -21.37
C MET A 384 -21.41 -60.09 -20.18
N ASP A 385 -22.70 -59.90 -20.47
CA ASP A 385 -23.78 -60.28 -19.57
C ASP A 385 -24.29 -61.67 -19.98
N MET A 386 -24.53 -62.50 -18.98
CA MET A 386 -24.98 -63.86 -19.17
C MET A 386 -26.08 -64.23 -18.19
N THR A 387 -27.03 -65.01 -18.70
CA THR A 387 -28.13 -65.55 -17.91
C THR A 387 -28.15 -67.05 -18.13
N TYR A 388 -28.14 -67.81 -17.04
CA TYR A 388 -28.19 -69.26 -17.06
C TYR A 388 -29.07 -69.79 -15.93
N ASP A 389 -29.58 -71.01 -16.09
CA ASP A 389 -30.46 -71.67 -15.11
C ASP A 389 -29.72 -72.82 -14.40
N GLY A 390 -30.17 -73.17 -13.19
CA GLY A 390 -29.60 -74.28 -12.43
C GLY A 390 -29.95 -75.66 -13.03
N ASN A 391 -29.18 -76.69 -12.68
CA ASN A 391 -29.46 -78.04 -13.14
C ASN A 391 -30.70 -78.62 -12.45
N SER A 392 -31.59 -79.29 -13.20
CA SER A 392 -32.82 -79.92 -12.66
C SER A 392 -32.57 -80.96 -11.56
N ASP A 393 -31.36 -81.51 -11.45
CA ASP A 393 -30.95 -82.47 -10.42
C ASP A 393 -30.26 -81.82 -9.19
N GLY A 394 -30.08 -80.49 -9.19
CA GLY A 394 -29.43 -79.74 -8.11
C GLY A 394 -27.91 -79.95 -8.00
N SER A 395 -27.29 -80.54 -9.02
CA SER A 395 -25.84 -80.71 -9.11
C SER A 395 -25.10 -79.37 -9.29
N ALA A 396 -23.83 -79.33 -8.91
CA ALA A 396 -22.97 -78.16 -9.10
C ALA A 396 -22.89 -77.78 -10.59
N PHE A 397 -23.01 -76.49 -10.86
CA PHE A 397 -22.95 -75.94 -12.22
C PHE A 397 -21.82 -74.91 -12.29
N GLU A 398 -20.91 -75.10 -13.24
CA GLU A 398 -19.78 -74.21 -13.51
C GLU A 398 -19.96 -73.58 -14.89
N VAL A 399 -19.82 -72.26 -14.96
CA VAL A 399 -19.76 -71.50 -16.21
C VAL A 399 -18.45 -70.77 -16.29
N THR A 400 -17.78 -70.86 -17.44
CA THR A 400 -16.53 -70.15 -17.71
C THR A 400 -16.63 -69.47 -19.05
N GLU A 401 -16.39 -68.15 -19.06
CA GLU A 401 -16.36 -67.33 -20.27
C GLU A 401 -15.12 -66.47 -20.27
N SER A 402 -14.64 -66.11 -21.46
CA SER A 402 -13.55 -65.15 -21.60
C SER A 402 -13.77 -64.27 -22.82
N ARG A 403 -13.30 -63.03 -22.73
CA ARG A 403 -13.34 -62.05 -23.82
C ARG A 403 -12.00 -61.33 -23.88
N SER A 404 -11.44 -61.26 -25.08
CA SER A 404 -10.26 -60.44 -25.36
C SER A 404 -10.70 -59.07 -25.86
N PHE A 405 -9.97 -58.04 -25.47
CA PHE A 405 -10.20 -56.68 -25.91
C PHE A 405 -8.86 -55.98 -26.14
N GLU A 406 -8.83 -55.03 -27.07
CA GLU A 406 -7.67 -54.21 -27.40
C GLU A 406 -7.83 -52.83 -26.78
N VAL A 407 -6.81 -52.38 -26.05
CA VAL A 407 -6.72 -50.99 -25.58
C VAL A 407 -6.07 -50.18 -26.68
N GLU A 408 -6.82 -49.30 -27.34
CA GLU A 408 -6.30 -48.42 -28.39
C GLU A 408 -5.24 -47.47 -27.83
N ASP A 409 -4.22 -47.16 -28.64
CA ASP A 409 -3.23 -46.13 -28.33
C ASP A 409 -3.66 -44.80 -28.96
N LEU A 410 -4.20 -43.92 -28.11
CA LEU A 410 -4.62 -42.56 -28.46
C LEU A 410 -3.67 -41.51 -27.87
N GLY A 411 -2.37 -41.79 -27.84
CA GLY A 411 -1.34 -40.83 -27.43
C GLY A 411 -1.07 -40.81 -25.92
N VAL A 412 -1.74 -41.65 -25.14
CA VAL A 412 -1.50 -41.85 -23.71
C VAL A 412 -0.95 -43.25 -23.48
N SER A 413 0.25 -43.36 -22.89
CA SER A 413 0.97 -44.64 -22.75
C SER A 413 0.25 -45.70 -21.90
N SER A 414 -0.58 -45.27 -20.95
CA SER A 414 -1.36 -46.16 -20.10
C SER A 414 -2.64 -45.46 -19.65
N VAL A 415 -3.74 -46.21 -19.63
CA VAL A 415 -5.07 -45.70 -19.31
C VAL A 415 -5.67 -46.45 -18.11
N PRO A 416 -6.51 -45.79 -17.29
CA PRO A 416 -7.24 -46.46 -16.23
C PRO A 416 -8.28 -47.41 -16.84
N ALA A 417 -8.37 -48.61 -16.28
CA ALA A 417 -9.34 -49.61 -16.64
C ALA A 417 -10.10 -50.08 -15.41
N ASP A 418 -11.43 -49.99 -15.47
CA ASP A 418 -12.33 -50.53 -14.46
C ASP A 418 -12.65 -51.98 -14.79
N ILE A 419 -12.29 -52.86 -13.86
CA ILE A 419 -12.47 -54.30 -13.97
C ILE A 419 -13.43 -54.71 -12.87
N GLY A 420 -14.47 -55.44 -13.22
CA GLY A 420 -15.41 -55.94 -12.24
C GLY A 420 -16.36 -56.98 -12.78
N CYS A 421 -17.23 -57.41 -11.90
CA CYS A 421 -18.34 -58.28 -12.25
C CYS A 421 -19.62 -57.84 -11.53
N SER A 422 -20.72 -58.44 -11.94
CA SER A 422 -21.97 -58.47 -11.19
C SER A 422 -22.46 -59.91 -11.14
N PHE A 423 -23.04 -60.31 -10.01
CA PHE A 423 -23.65 -61.63 -9.86
C PHE A 423 -24.90 -61.52 -9.00
N ARG A 424 -26.04 -61.96 -9.53
CA ARG A 424 -27.31 -61.99 -8.80
C ARG A 424 -28.15 -63.19 -9.20
N THR A 425 -29.02 -63.61 -8.29
CA THR A 425 -29.98 -64.70 -8.51
C THR A 425 -31.41 -64.16 -8.53
N SER A 426 -32.31 -64.82 -9.27
CA SER A 426 -33.75 -64.48 -9.29
C SER A 426 -34.44 -64.73 -7.95
N VAL A 427 -33.85 -65.59 -7.10
CA VAL A 427 -34.34 -65.91 -5.75
C VAL A 427 -33.28 -65.55 -4.70
N ARG A 428 -33.68 -64.79 -3.68
CA ARG A 428 -32.80 -64.39 -2.57
C ARG A 428 -32.35 -65.60 -1.75
N ASN A 429 -31.06 -65.68 -1.42
CA ASN A 429 -30.44 -66.77 -0.65
C ASN A 429 -30.59 -68.18 -1.28
N ALA A 430 -30.67 -68.26 -2.61
CA ALA A 430 -30.60 -69.55 -3.30
C ALA A 430 -29.13 -70.00 -3.40
N GLY A 431 -28.84 -71.26 -3.04
CA GLY A 431 -27.54 -71.90 -3.26
C GLY A 431 -26.33 -71.31 -2.53
N THR A 432 -25.16 -71.82 -2.90
CA THR A 432 -23.84 -71.25 -2.56
C THR A 432 -23.11 -70.98 -3.88
N HIS A 433 -22.50 -69.80 -4.00
CA HIS A 433 -21.89 -69.34 -5.25
C HIS A 433 -20.47 -68.87 -4.99
N SER A 434 -19.55 -69.19 -5.91
CA SER A 434 -18.20 -68.61 -5.95
C SER A 434 -17.94 -68.08 -7.35
N VAL A 435 -17.47 -66.83 -7.43
CA VAL A 435 -17.18 -66.11 -8.66
C VAL A 435 -15.70 -65.75 -8.71
N GLU A 436 -15.05 -66.04 -9.82
CA GLU A 436 -13.65 -65.74 -10.10
C GLU A 436 -13.56 -64.90 -11.37
N VAL A 437 -12.86 -63.77 -11.29
CA VAL A 437 -12.56 -62.89 -12.42
C VAL A 437 -11.06 -62.71 -12.48
N THR A 438 -10.49 -62.92 -13.65
CA THR A 438 -9.06 -62.79 -13.91
C THR A 438 -8.82 -61.92 -15.13
N LEU A 439 -7.79 -61.09 -15.06
CA LEU A 439 -7.31 -60.31 -16.20
C LEU A 439 -5.90 -60.79 -16.58
N HIS A 440 -5.72 -61.06 -17.87
CA HIS A 440 -4.46 -61.52 -18.45
C HIS A 440 -3.93 -60.56 -19.51
N ASP A 441 -2.61 -60.45 -19.62
CA ASP A 441 -1.94 -59.75 -20.73
C ASP A 441 -1.90 -60.60 -22.02
N SER A 442 -1.36 -60.04 -23.10
CA SER A 442 -1.22 -60.70 -24.41
C SER A 442 -0.28 -61.92 -24.39
N ALA A 443 0.59 -62.04 -23.38
CA ALA A 443 1.46 -63.20 -23.16
C ALA A 443 0.81 -64.27 -22.25
N GLY A 444 -0.39 -64.02 -21.73
CA GLY A 444 -1.14 -64.89 -20.84
C GLY A 444 -0.77 -64.76 -19.35
N ASN A 445 0.06 -63.78 -18.98
CA ASN A 445 0.41 -63.55 -17.58
C ASN A 445 -0.79 -62.95 -16.83
N LEU A 446 -1.02 -63.43 -15.61
CA LEU A 446 -2.07 -62.91 -14.73
C LEU A 446 -1.67 -61.51 -14.21
N LEU A 447 -2.50 -60.51 -14.48
CA LEU A 447 -2.33 -59.14 -14.00
C LEU A 447 -3.15 -58.86 -12.74
N TRP A 448 -4.38 -59.38 -12.70
CA TRP A 448 -5.29 -59.18 -11.57
C TRP A 448 -6.26 -60.36 -11.41
N GLN A 449 -6.64 -60.62 -10.17
CA GLN A 449 -7.65 -61.61 -9.77
C GLN A 449 -8.42 -61.09 -8.54
N ASN A 450 -9.74 -61.33 -8.49
CA ASN A 450 -10.56 -60.98 -7.33
C ASN A 450 -10.27 -61.88 -6.10
N ALA A 451 -10.44 -61.33 -4.89
CA ALA A 451 -10.21 -62.08 -3.67
C ALA A 451 -11.40 -62.98 -3.29
N ASP A 452 -11.11 -64.13 -2.66
CA ASP A 452 -12.05 -64.97 -1.90
C ASP A 452 -13.31 -65.48 -2.62
N GLY A 453 -13.31 -65.55 -3.95
CA GLY A 453 -14.45 -66.05 -4.72
C GLY A 453 -15.68 -65.14 -4.67
N THR A 454 -15.49 -63.89 -4.25
CA THR A 454 -16.52 -62.86 -4.22
C THR A 454 -16.33 -61.88 -5.35
N CYS A 455 -17.44 -61.47 -5.96
CA CYS A 455 -17.42 -60.53 -7.06
C CYS A 455 -17.04 -59.13 -6.57
N GLU A 456 -15.82 -58.69 -6.87
CA GLU A 456 -15.25 -57.39 -6.52
C GLU A 456 -14.88 -56.62 -7.77
N SER A 457 -14.86 -55.29 -7.67
CA SER A 457 -14.36 -54.39 -8.72
C SER A 457 -13.07 -53.72 -8.29
N THR A 458 -12.22 -53.43 -9.26
CA THR A 458 -10.98 -52.67 -9.07
C THR A 458 -10.77 -51.72 -10.24
N THR A 459 -9.90 -50.74 -10.03
CA THR A 459 -9.37 -49.89 -11.10
C THR A 459 -7.87 -50.11 -11.15
N MET A 460 -7.33 -50.36 -12.34
CA MET A 460 -5.89 -50.45 -12.56
C MET A 460 -5.49 -49.83 -13.88
N TYR A 461 -4.21 -49.53 -14.03
CA TYR A 461 -3.67 -48.96 -15.26
C TYR A 461 -3.24 -50.07 -16.21
N LEU A 462 -3.69 -49.99 -17.47
CA LEU A 462 -3.32 -50.90 -18.56
C LEU A 462 -2.49 -50.13 -19.59
N ASP A 463 -1.45 -50.74 -20.13
CA ASP A 463 -0.64 -50.17 -21.20
C ASP A 463 -1.44 -50.14 -22.51
N SER A 464 -1.44 -48.99 -23.18
CA SER A 464 -2.13 -48.79 -24.46
C SER A 464 -1.44 -49.53 -25.61
N GLY A 465 -2.19 -49.82 -26.68
CA GLY A 465 -1.70 -50.57 -27.85
C GLY A 465 -1.55 -52.08 -27.63
N ASN A 466 -2.05 -52.60 -26.51
CA ASN A 466 -1.97 -54.01 -26.13
C ASN A 466 -3.35 -54.67 -26.07
N THR A 467 -3.36 -55.99 -26.28
CA THR A 467 -4.56 -56.82 -26.11
C THR A 467 -4.54 -57.50 -24.75
N TYR A 468 -5.68 -57.47 -24.07
CA TYR A 468 -5.90 -58.11 -22.77
C TYR A 468 -7.04 -59.12 -22.87
N THR A 469 -7.07 -60.08 -21.96
CA THR A 469 -8.16 -61.06 -21.87
C THR A 469 -8.73 -61.08 -20.46
N ILE A 470 -10.02 -60.77 -20.34
CA ILE A 470 -10.77 -60.93 -19.10
C ILE A 470 -11.49 -62.28 -19.15
N ALA A 471 -11.31 -63.08 -18.10
CA ALA A 471 -11.97 -64.37 -17.93
C ALA A 471 -12.79 -64.39 -16.64
N PHE A 472 -13.96 -64.98 -16.74
CA PHE A 472 -14.94 -65.13 -15.67
C PHE A 472 -15.25 -66.60 -15.48
N SER A 473 -15.24 -67.06 -14.22
CA SER A 473 -15.73 -68.37 -13.83
C SER A 473 -16.70 -68.22 -12.67
N ALA A 474 -17.86 -68.87 -12.75
CA ALA A 474 -18.79 -68.95 -11.63
C ALA A 474 -19.21 -70.39 -11.37
N ASN A 475 -19.05 -70.83 -10.13
CA ASN A 475 -19.51 -72.13 -9.64
C ASN A 475 -20.69 -71.93 -8.69
N SER A 476 -21.77 -72.66 -8.93
CA SER A 476 -23.04 -72.57 -8.20
C SER A 476 -23.50 -73.94 -7.72
N GLU A 477 -23.73 -74.09 -6.42
CA GLU A 477 -24.17 -75.33 -5.77
C GLU A 477 -25.53 -75.18 -5.07
N GLY A 478 -26.35 -76.24 -5.10
CA GLY A 478 -27.64 -76.26 -4.38
C GLY A 478 -28.74 -75.41 -5.03
N VAL A 479 -28.67 -75.26 -6.35
CA VAL A 479 -29.60 -74.46 -7.17
C VAL A 479 -30.25 -75.34 -8.23
N ASN A 480 -31.55 -75.22 -8.44
CA ASN A 480 -32.32 -75.99 -9.42
C ASN A 480 -32.74 -75.13 -10.64
N ASP A 481 -33.44 -75.74 -11.59
CA ASP A 481 -33.95 -75.11 -12.82
C ASP A 481 -35.01 -74.00 -12.61
N SER A 482 -35.45 -73.77 -11.37
CA SER A 482 -36.36 -72.66 -11.02
C SER A 482 -35.66 -71.37 -10.60
N VAL A 483 -34.34 -71.39 -10.49
CA VAL A 483 -33.53 -70.23 -10.11
C VAL A 483 -32.64 -69.87 -11.30
N THR A 484 -32.69 -68.60 -11.65
CA THR A 484 -31.94 -68.02 -12.77
C THR A 484 -30.81 -67.19 -12.18
N MET A 485 -29.58 -67.44 -12.64
CA MET A 485 -28.38 -66.68 -12.30
C MET A 485 -28.15 -65.68 -13.41
N ILE A 486 -27.95 -64.42 -13.01
CA ILE A 486 -27.61 -63.32 -13.89
C ILE A 486 -26.22 -62.88 -13.45
N ALA A 487 -25.24 -63.13 -14.32
CA ALA A 487 -23.85 -62.76 -14.09
C ALA A 487 -23.42 -61.81 -15.21
N GLY A 488 -22.53 -60.88 -14.88
CA GLY A 488 -21.87 -60.02 -15.85
C GLY A 488 -20.42 -59.82 -15.44
N PHE A 489 -19.53 -59.68 -16.40
CA PHE A 489 -18.17 -59.25 -16.15
C PHE A 489 -17.74 -58.27 -17.21
N SER A 490 -16.91 -57.31 -16.83
CA SER A 490 -16.40 -56.29 -17.74
C SER A 490 -15.05 -55.77 -17.29
N ALA A 491 -14.17 -55.56 -18.26
CA ALA A 491 -13.06 -54.64 -18.18
C ALA A 491 -13.35 -53.51 -19.19
N VAL A 492 -13.32 -52.26 -18.73
CA VAL A 492 -13.52 -51.07 -19.57
C VAL A 492 -12.32 -50.16 -19.37
N SER A 493 -11.58 -49.89 -20.44
CA SER A 493 -10.42 -49.00 -20.45
C SER A 493 -10.84 -47.64 -20.99
N TYR A 494 -10.66 -46.60 -20.19
CA TYR A 494 -11.10 -45.26 -20.53
C TYR A 494 -10.10 -44.58 -21.47
N GLN A 495 -10.58 -43.84 -22.46
CA GLN A 495 -9.74 -43.20 -23.47
C GLN A 495 -9.78 -41.67 -23.33
N PRO A 496 -8.83 -40.92 -23.94
CA PRO A 496 -8.90 -39.47 -23.99
C PRO A 496 -10.24 -38.96 -24.53
N LEU A 497 -10.78 -37.92 -23.89
CA LEU A 497 -11.95 -37.19 -24.38
C LEU A 497 -11.55 -36.43 -25.64
N MET A 498 -12.20 -36.78 -26.75
CA MET A 498 -11.97 -36.19 -28.07
C MET A 498 -13.13 -35.27 -28.44
N LEU A 499 -12.82 -34.06 -28.91
CA LEU A 499 -13.83 -33.11 -29.36
C LEU A 499 -13.80 -32.95 -30.88
N ALA A 500 -14.97 -32.85 -31.51
CA ALA A 500 -15.10 -32.55 -32.93
C ALA A 500 -14.82 -31.06 -33.23
N GLU A 501 -14.80 -30.68 -34.52
CA GLU A 501 -14.56 -29.27 -34.93
C GLU A 501 -15.62 -28.29 -34.40
N ASP A 502 -16.84 -28.76 -34.15
CA ASP A 502 -17.94 -27.99 -33.54
C ASP A 502 -17.87 -27.95 -32.00
N GLY A 503 -16.87 -28.60 -31.40
CA GLY A 503 -16.65 -28.64 -29.96
C GLY A 503 -17.43 -29.71 -29.20
N THR A 504 -18.27 -30.51 -29.88
CA THR A 504 -19.03 -31.61 -29.27
C THR A 504 -18.16 -32.84 -29.05
N ALA A 505 -18.61 -33.78 -28.21
CA ALA A 505 -17.91 -35.05 -28.04
C ALA A 505 -17.93 -35.87 -29.35
N LEU A 506 -16.75 -36.23 -29.85
CA LEU A 506 -16.62 -37.02 -31.08
C LEU A 506 -17.06 -38.48 -30.84
N VAL A 507 -18.10 -38.92 -31.55
CA VAL A 507 -18.55 -40.32 -31.49
C VAL A 507 -17.57 -41.24 -32.26
N ARG A 508 -16.86 -42.09 -31.52
CA ARG A 508 -15.76 -42.94 -32.02
C ARG A 508 -16.21 -43.96 -33.07
N SER A 509 -17.46 -44.44 -33.04
CA SER A 509 -18.02 -45.38 -34.03
C SER A 509 -18.28 -44.74 -35.39
N ASP A 510 -18.55 -43.43 -35.40
CA ASP A 510 -19.01 -42.70 -36.58
C ASP A 510 -17.83 -41.99 -37.29
N SER A 511 -16.68 -41.91 -36.61
CA SER A 511 -15.44 -41.36 -37.16
C SER A 511 -14.70 -42.35 -38.06
N SER A 512 -14.21 -41.84 -39.20
CA SER A 512 -13.32 -42.55 -40.14
C SER A 512 -11.86 -42.12 -40.04
N LEU A 513 -11.52 -41.29 -39.05
CA LEU A 513 -10.18 -40.77 -38.81
C LEU A 513 -9.23 -41.89 -38.34
N SER A 514 -7.95 -41.73 -38.67
CA SER A 514 -6.89 -42.58 -38.14
C SER A 514 -6.62 -42.29 -36.65
N LEU A 515 -5.99 -43.22 -35.92
CA LEU A 515 -5.65 -43.01 -34.51
C LEU A 515 -4.81 -41.75 -34.31
N ASP A 516 -3.83 -41.48 -35.18
CA ASP A 516 -2.98 -40.28 -35.12
C ASP A 516 -3.79 -38.97 -35.29
N GLU A 517 -4.83 -38.98 -36.14
CA GLU A 517 -5.73 -37.83 -36.32
C GLU A 517 -6.66 -37.66 -35.12
N LEU A 518 -7.08 -38.75 -34.48
CA LEU A 518 -7.89 -38.74 -33.26
C LEU A 518 -7.11 -38.20 -32.05
N VAL A 519 -5.82 -38.51 -31.94
CA VAL A 519 -4.95 -37.95 -30.88
C VAL A 519 -4.93 -36.42 -30.94
N ALA A 520 -4.94 -35.83 -32.13
CA ALA A 520 -4.93 -34.37 -32.27
C ALA A 520 -6.23 -33.68 -31.80
N LEU A 521 -7.30 -34.46 -31.57
CA LEU A 521 -8.60 -33.97 -31.10
C LEU A 521 -8.79 -34.15 -29.59
N SER A 522 -7.79 -34.68 -28.88
CA SER A 522 -7.88 -34.84 -27.42
C SER A 522 -7.93 -33.49 -26.71
N LEU A 523 -8.76 -33.39 -25.67
CA LEU A 523 -8.87 -32.19 -24.86
C LEU A 523 -7.75 -32.13 -23.80
N ASP A 524 -6.85 -31.15 -23.96
CA ASP A 524 -5.90 -30.77 -22.91
C ASP A 524 -6.65 -30.32 -21.66
N ASN A 525 -6.19 -30.73 -20.49
CA ASN A 525 -6.82 -30.38 -19.22
C ASN A 525 -6.36 -28.98 -18.76
N PRO A 526 -7.22 -27.94 -18.82
CA PRO A 526 -6.86 -26.60 -18.36
C PRO A 526 -6.68 -26.54 -16.82
N THR A 527 -7.12 -27.57 -16.11
CA THR A 527 -7.03 -27.69 -14.65
C THR A 527 -6.00 -28.70 -14.16
N TYR A 528 -5.10 -29.14 -15.05
CA TYR A 528 -3.95 -29.94 -14.66
C TYR A 528 -3.14 -29.21 -13.56
N HIS A 529 -2.83 -29.93 -12.48
CA HIS A 529 -2.18 -29.38 -11.28
C HIS A 529 -2.97 -28.31 -10.51
N LYS A 530 -4.30 -28.25 -10.67
CA LYS A 530 -5.15 -27.37 -9.87
C LYS A 530 -5.76 -28.14 -8.69
N ASN A 531 -5.53 -27.66 -7.47
CA ASN A 531 -6.08 -28.32 -6.29
C ASN A 531 -7.61 -28.12 -6.21
N PRO A 532 -8.41 -29.19 -6.05
CA PRO A 532 -9.86 -29.09 -5.85
C PRO A 532 -10.23 -28.23 -4.63
N LYS A 533 -9.37 -28.18 -3.61
CA LYS A 533 -9.50 -27.33 -2.42
C LYS A 533 -8.62 -26.07 -2.49
N SER A 534 -8.29 -25.61 -3.69
CA SER A 534 -7.45 -24.43 -3.92
C SER A 534 -7.97 -23.17 -3.21
N LEU A 535 -9.28 -22.96 -3.17
CA LEU A 535 -9.89 -21.83 -2.48
C LEU A 535 -9.68 -21.91 -0.95
N ASP A 536 -9.88 -23.08 -0.34
CA ASP A 536 -9.62 -23.29 1.09
C ASP A 536 -8.14 -23.02 1.42
N ALA A 537 -7.23 -23.58 0.62
CA ALA A 537 -5.79 -23.40 0.79
C ALA A 537 -5.37 -21.92 0.68
N LYS A 538 -5.88 -21.20 -0.33
CA LYS A 538 -5.64 -19.76 -0.51
C LYS A 538 -6.17 -18.93 0.65
N LEU A 539 -7.38 -19.23 1.15
CA LEU A 539 -7.94 -18.47 2.24
C LEU A 539 -7.22 -18.76 3.56
N ILE A 540 -6.81 -20.00 3.84
CA ILE A 540 -5.96 -20.33 5.00
C ILE A 540 -4.63 -19.59 4.93
N TYR A 541 -3.99 -19.58 3.76
CA TYR A 541 -2.78 -18.79 3.50
C TYR A 541 -2.99 -17.30 3.83
N SER A 542 -4.14 -16.76 3.42
CA SER A 542 -4.46 -15.34 3.56
C SER A 542 -4.57 -14.85 5.02
N LEU A 543 -4.86 -15.77 5.95
CA LEU A 543 -4.92 -15.50 7.40
C LEU A 543 -3.58 -15.08 7.99
N PHE A 544 -2.45 -15.40 7.35
CA PHE A 544 -1.13 -15.23 7.94
C PHE A 544 -0.25 -14.26 7.16
N VAL A 545 0.18 -14.65 5.95
CA VAL A 545 1.25 -13.92 5.25
C VAL A 545 0.80 -12.53 4.77
N PRO A 546 -0.38 -12.36 4.15
CA PRO A 546 -0.86 -11.04 3.74
C PRO A 546 -1.05 -10.08 4.91
N CYS A 547 -1.43 -10.58 6.09
CA CYS A 547 -1.55 -9.77 7.31
C CYS A 547 -0.21 -9.12 7.69
N LEU A 548 0.90 -9.87 7.53
CA LEU A 548 2.25 -9.34 7.73
C LEU A 548 2.62 -8.28 6.68
N GLY A 549 2.07 -8.37 5.46
CA GLY A 549 2.20 -7.35 4.42
C GLY A 549 1.58 -6.01 4.83
N VAL A 550 0.37 -6.03 5.38
CA VAL A 550 -0.27 -4.84 5.97
C VAL A 550 0.60 -4.26 7.09
N GLY A 551 1.10 -5.12 7.97
CA GLY A 551 2.04 -4.72 9.01
C GLY A 551 3.31 -4.05 8.46
N ALA A 552 3.90 -4.61 7.40
CA ALA A 552 5.10 -4.06 6.77
C ALA A 552 4.86 -2.64 6.20
N ILE A 553 3.71 -2.40 5.58
CA ILE A 553 3.32 -1.06 5.10
C ILE A 553 3.29 -0.07 6.26
N VAL A 554 2.55 -0.40 7.32
CA VAL A 554 2.43 0.47 8.50
C VAL A 554 3.79 0.71 9.14
N PHE A 555 4.62 -0.32 9.29
CA PHE A 555 5.96 -0.17 9.84
C PHE A 555 6.83 0.78 9.01
N MET A 556 6.82 0.64 7.68
CA MET A 556 7.62 1.48 6.79
C MET A 556 7.17 2.94 6.81
N VAL A 557 5.85 3.19 6.80
CA VAL A 557 5.27 4.55 6.90
C VAL A 557 5.59 5.18 8.25
N MET A 558 5.35 4.49 9.37
CA MET A 558 5.65 5.02 10.69
C MET A 558 7.15 5.28 10.86
N ARG A 559 8.01 4.40 10.33
CA ARG A 559 9.48 4.56 10.41
C ARG A 559 10.02 5.63 9.48
N SER A 560 9.34 6.01 8.40
CA SER A 560 9.77 7.16 7.59
C SER A 560 9.50 8.47 8.35
N MET A 561 8.34 8.57 9.00
CA MET A 561 7.96 9.73 9.82
C MET A 561 8.88 9.91 11.05
N ALA A 562 9.33 8.82 11.69
CA ALA A 562 10.19 8.88 12.87
C ALA A 562 11.64 9.36 12.60
N ARG A 563 12.16 9.24 11.36
CA ARG A 563 13.59 9.41 11.08
C ARG A 563 14.11 10.86 11.05
N GLY A 564 13.25 11.84 10.77
CA GLY A 564 13.69 13.23 10.65
C GLY A 564 13.99 13.87 12.00
N TYR A 565 13.02 13.82 12.92
CA TYR A 565 13.10 14.57 14.17
C TYR A 565 13.90 13.84 15.26
N GLU A 566 13.81 12.51 15.42
CA GLU A 566 14.50 11.81 16.52
C GLU A 566 16.03 11.78 16.38
N TRP A 567 16.56 11.89 15.15
CA TRP A 567 17.99 11.84 14.91
C TRP A 567 18.71 13.13 15.34
N GLU A 568 18.19 14.30 14.96
CA GLU A 568 18.70 15.60 15.41
C GLU A 568 18.62 15.75 16.93
N MET A 569 17.55 15.19 17.48
CA MET A 569 17.13 15.34 18.86
C MET A 569 17.99 14.54 19.85
N ASN A 570 18.50 13.38 19.44
CA ASN A 570 19.45 12.59 20.23
C ASN A 570 20.84 13.24 20.38
N LYS A 571 21.13 14.33 19.65
CA LYS A 571 22.39 15.08 19.81
C LYS A 571 22.36 16.01 21.03
N CYS A 572 21.19 16.45 21.51
CA CYS A 572 21.08 17.42 22.60
C CYS A 572 21.40 16.80 23.98
N TYR A 573 22.24 17.48 24.77
CA TYR A 573 22.57 17.09 26.15
C TYR A 573 22.09 18.07 27.23
N GLY A 574 21.25 19.06 26.85
CA GLY A 574 20.60 19.97 27.81
C GLY A 574 21.53 21.04 28.41
N CYS A 575 22.36 21.69 27.59
CA CYS A 575 23.26 22.77 28.03
C CYS A 575 22.60 24.15 28.20
N ASP A 576 21.37 24.31 27.71
CA ASP A 576 20.57 25.55 27.74
C ASP A 576 21.17 26.79 27.02
N LEU A 577 22.28 26.66 26.27
CA LEU A 577 22.83 27.77 25.47
C LEU A 577 21.85 28.33 24.43
N CYS A 578 21.01 27.47 23.87
CA CYS A 578 19.95 27.88 22.94
C CYS A 578 18.91 28.80 23.59
N ASP A 579 18.69 28.69 24.91
CA ASP A 579 17.76 29.54 25.68
C ASP A 579 18.38 30.91 25.98
N ASP A 580 19.69 30.96 26.23
CA ASP A 580 20.42 32.22 26.42
C ASP A 580 20.51 33.03 25.12
N ALA A 581 20.67 32.36 23.97
CA ALA A 581 20.73 33.02 22.66
C ALA A 581 19.34 33.39 22.08
N CYS A 582 18.23 32.93 22.68
CA CYS A 582 16.89 33.10 22.13
C CYS A 582 16.36 34.53 22.34
N PRO A 583 16.11 35.33 21.28
CA PRO A 583 15.61 36.70 21.45
C PRO A 583 14.22 36.77 22.09
N VAL A 584 13.40 35.72 21.90
CA VAL A 584 12.04 35.66 22.47
C VAL A 584 12.06 35.69 24.01
N ARG A 585 13.18 35.29 24.61
CA ARG A 585 13.34 35.30 26.06
C ARG A 585 13.36 36.69 26.66
N LEU A 586 13.73 37.71 25.88
CA LEU A 586 13.84 39.10 26.36
C LEU A 586 12.52 39.68 26.84
N PHE A 587 11.36 39.16 26.39
CA PHE A 587 10.05 39.70 26.73
C PHE A 587 9.06 38.70 27.34
N ASN A 588 9.32 37.39 27.32
CA ASN A 588 8.46 36.39 27.97
C ASN A 588 8.82 36.11 29.46
N ALA A 589 9.65 36.98 30.08
CA ALA A 589 10.07 37.02 31.48
C ALA A 589 9.45 35.95 32.42
N GLY A 590 10.12 34.82 32.66
CA GLY A 590 9.64 33.88 33.69
C GLY A 590 10.46 32.62 33.95
N ASP A 591 10.69 31.78 32.94
CA ASP A 591 11.30 30.45 33.12
C ASP A 591 12.12 30.06 31.88
N LYS A 592 12.82 28.92 31.93
CA LYS A 592 13.57 28.36 30.79
C LYS A 592 12.69 28.31 29.55
N LEU A 593 12.91 29.23 28.61
CA LEU A 593 12.16 29.37 27.36
C LEU A 593 12.73 28.41 26.33
N ASN A 594 12.72 27.13 26.68
CA ASN A 594 13.11 26.13 25.73
C ASN A 594 11.91 25.78 24.85
N ILE A 595 11.40 26.76 24.09
CA ILE A 595 10.24 26.64 23.17
C ILE A 595 10.36 25.34 22.37
N ILE A 596 11.57 25.03 21.92
CA ILE A 596 11.86 23.83 21.13
C ILE A 596 11.87 22.57 21.99
N TYR A 597 12.49 22.55 23.17
CA TYR A 597 12.45 21.40 24.10
C TYR A 597 11.07 21.17 24.74
N ASN A 598 10.32 22.23 25.02
CA ASN A 598 8.97 22.20 25.59
C ASN A 598 7.98 21.72 24.51
N THR A 599 8.09 22.25 23.28
CA THR A 599 7.39 21.67 22.11
C THR A 599 7.80 20.21 21.88
N TRP A 600 9.08 19.86 22.09
CA TRP A 600 9.61 18.50 21.96
C TRP A 600 9.01 17.56 23.02
N ASN A 601 9.01 17.92 24.30
CA ASN A 601 8.41 17.13 25.37
C ASN A 601 6.88 17.19 25.36
N ASN A 602 6.31 18.02 24.48
CA ASN A 602 4.89 18.32 24.42
C ASN A 602 4.37 18.86 25.77
N GLU A 603 5.27 19.57 26.46
CA GLU A 603 5.05 20.33 27.68
C GLU A 603 4.75 21.74 27.20
N ASP A 604 3.47 22.07 27.08
CA ASP A 604 3.05 23.43 26.73
C ASP A 604 3.24 24.28 27.99
N ASP A 605 4.38 24.96 28.09
CA ASP A 605 4.73 25.88 29.18
C ASP A 605 3.98 27.22 29.07
N GLY A 606 3.06 27.33 28.11
CA GLY A 606 2.30 28.52 27.80
C GLY A 606 2.96 29.42 26.75
N VAL A 607 4.11 29.02 26.18
CA VAL A 607 4.76 29.77 25.09
C VAL A 607 4.41 29.15 23.72
N PRO A 608 3.70 29.87 22.83
CA PRO A 608 3.32 29.35 21.53
C PRO A 608 4.52 28.99 20.65
N LEU A 609 4.49 27.82 19.97
CA LEU A 609 5.44 27.45 18.89
C LEU A 609 5.60 28.56 17.84
N TYR A 610 4.53 29.33 17.62
CA TYR A 610 4.48 30.44 16.67
C TYR A 610 5.14 31.73 17.17
N SER A 611 5.56 31.80 18.44
CA SER A 611 6.43 32.88 18.93
C SER A 611 7.89 32.73 18.49
N CYS A 612 8.29 31.55 17.98
CA CYS A 612 9.64 31.36 17.44
C CYS A 612 9.86 32.23 16.18
N LEU A 613 10.91 33.07 16.22
CA LEU A 613 11.29 33.97 15.13
C LEU A 613 12.07 33.28 14.01
N THR A 614 12.43 32.00 14.14
CA THR A 614 13.18 31.23 13.12
C THR A 614 14.46 31.93 12.63
N CYS A 615 15.14 32.62 13.56
CA CYS A 615 16.31 33.46 13.30
C CYS A 615 17.65 32.71 13.42
N THR A 616 17.65 31.39 13.65
CA THR A 616 18.87 30.55 13.70
C THR A 616 19.83 30.85 14.87
N ALA A 617 19.50 31.75 15.80
CA ALA A 617 20.33 32.02 17.00
C ALA A 617 20.64 30.75 17.80
N CYS A 618 19.61 29.96 18.07
CA CYS A 618 19.73 28.73 18.85
C CYS A 618 20.54 27.65 18.14
N THR A 619 20.42 27.54 16.80
CA THR A 619 21.18 26.61 15.98
C THR A 619 22.67 26.95 16.02
N ASN A 620 23.01 28.24 15.85
CA ASN A 620 24.40 28.71 15.87
C ASN A 620 25.04 28.60 17.26
N ALA A 621 24.27 28.85 18.33
CA ALA A 621 24.75 28.69 19.70
C ALA A 621 24.90 27.21 20.12
N CYS A 622 24.41 26.25 19.34
CA CYS A 622 24.37 24.84 19.75
C CYS A 622 25.73 24.14 19.57
N PRO A 623 26.39 23.67 20.65
CA PRO A 623 27.67 22.97 20.57
C PRO A 623 27.57 21.57 19.95
N GLN A 624 26.36 21.06 19.73
CA GLN A 624 26.10 19.76 19.09
C GLN A 624 25.57 19.91 17.68
N LEU A 625 25.48 21.15 17.17
CA LEU A 625 24.95 21.43 15.84
C LEU A 625 23.57 20.80 15.64
N VAL A 626 22.71 20.95 16.65
CA VAL A 626 21.29 20.60 16.54
C VAL A 626 20.64 21.63 15.64
N ASP A 627 20.07 21.17 14.53
CA ASP A 627 19.33 22.03 13.62
C ASP A 627 17.90 22.27 14.16
N TYR A 628 17.76 23.35 14.90
CA TYR A 628 16.47 23.76 15.46
C TYR A 628 15.52 24.35 14.43
N ASP A 629 16.06 24.91 13.33
CA ASP A 629 15.26 25.56 12.31
C ASP A 629 14.46 24.53 11.52
N SER A 630 15.10 23.43 11.12
CA SER A 630 14.43 22.26 10.51
C SER A 630 13.35 21.67 11.41
N TYR A 631 13.59 21.63 12.73
CA TYR A 631 12.59 21.15 13.69
C TYR A 631 11.34 22.04 13.70
N VAL A 632 11.51 23.36 13.76
CA VAL A 632 10.39 24.31 13.79
C VAL A 632 9.60 24.24 12.48
N ASP A 633 10.27 24.17 11.33
CA ASP A 633 9.65 23.97 10.02
C ASP A 633 8.77 22.71 10.00
N ILE A 634 9.35 21.55 10.31
CA ILE A 634 8.63 20.26 10.36
C ILE A 634 7.43 20.33 11.32
N ARG A 635 7.61 20.92 12.51
CA ARG A 635 6.53 20.97 13.51
C ARG A 635 5.37 21.86 13.08
N ARG A 636 5.64 23.01 12.46
CA ARG A 636 4.59 23.89 11.93
C ARG A 636 3.82 23.20 10.80
N ASN A 637 4.51 22.47 9.92
CA ASN A 637 3.89 21.70 8.83
C ASN A 637 2.96 20.57 9.30
N LEU A 638 3.17 20.03 10.50
CA LEU A 638 2.29 19.00 11.08
C LEU A 638 1.02 19.57 11.73
N ILE A 639 0.91 20.89 11.88
CA ILE A 639 -0.26 21.53 12.50
C ILE A 639 -1.35 21.73 11.44
N VAL A 640 -2.41 20.94 11.57
CA VAL A 640 -3.60 21.05 10.71
C VAL A 640 -4.31 22.39 10.97
N GLY A 641 -4.58 23.14 9.91
CA GLY A 641 -5.22 24.46 9.99
C GLY A 641 -4.24 25.64 10.07
N GLY A 642 -2.94 25.37 10.15
CA GLY A 642 -1.90 26.39 10.11
C GLY A 642 -1.77 27.23 11.40
N PRO A 643 -1.13 28.40 11.32
CA PRO A 643 -0.92 29.30 12.45
C PRO A 643 -2.23 29.85 13.03
N PRO A 644 -2.33 30.04 14.37
CA PRO A 644 -3.45 30.72 14.98
C PRO A 644 -3.61 32.14 14.43
N ALA A 645 -4.84 32.56 14.16
CA ALA A 645 -5.13 33.92 13.66
C ALA A 645 -4.62 35.03 14.60
N THR A 646 -4.46 34.75 15.90
CA THR A 646 -3.90 35.69 16.88
C THR A 646 -2.42 35.99 16.66
N GLU A 647 -1.68 35.11 15.99
CA GLU A 647 -0.25 35.26 15.72
C GLU A 647 0.04 35.89 14.34
N ILE A 648 -0.99 36.09 13.51
CA ILE A 648 -0.87 36.69 12.17
C ILE A 648 -1.66 38.00 12.15
N PRO A 649 -1.02 39.13 12.49
CA PRO A 649 -1.67 40.42 12.41
C PRO A 649 -1.96 40.82 10.94
N HIS A 650 -1.13 40.38 10.00
CA HIS A 650 -1.21 40.69 8.57
C HIS A 650 -2.05 39.68 7.76
N THR A 651 -3.29 39.46 8.21
CA THR A 651 -4.19 38.44 7.63
C THR A 651 -4.55 38.70 6.16
N LEU A 652 -4.60 39.98 5.72
CA LEU A 652 -4.89 40.33 4.34
C LEU A 652 -3.76 39.87 3.41
N LEU A 653 -2.51 40.22 3.74
CA LEU A 653 -1.34 39.77 3.00
C LEU A 653 -1.27 38.24 2.92
N GLN A 654 -1.54 37.55 4.02
CA GLN A 654 -1.60 36.08 4.01
C GLN A 654 -2.67 35.55 3.03
N ALA A 655 -3.86 36.15 3.03
CA ALA A 655 -4.96 35.75 2.15
C ALA A 655 -4.65 36.05 0.67
N VAL A 656 -4.03 37.18 0.36
CA VAL A 656 -3.59 37.53 -1.00
C VAL A 656 -2.58 36.51 -1.53
N LEU A 657 -1.58 36.16 -0.72
CA LEU A 657 -0.57 35.18 -1.10
C LEU A 657 -1.15 33.77 -1.25
N ALA A 658 -2.14 33.41 -0.44
CA ALA A 658 -2.87 32.14 -0.61
C ALA A 658 -3.68 32.13 -1.92
N ALA A 659 -4.35 33.23 -2.27
CA ALA A 659 -5.08 33.36 -3.52
C ALA A 659 -4.15 33.33 -4.74
N GLU A 660 -2.98 33.96 -4.63
CA GLU A 660 -1.94 33.96 -5.67
C GLU A 660 -1.38 32.55 -5.94
N ALA A 661 -1.34 31.68 -4.93
CA ALA A 661 -0.85 30.31 -5.09
C ALA A 661 -1.79 29.42 -5.91
N GLU A 662 -3.07 29.77 -6.06
CA GLU A 662 -4.03 28.97 -6.80
C GLU A 662 -3.75 29.01 -8.31
N GLU A 663 -3.92 27.87 -9.00
CA GLU A 663 -3.61 27.72 -10.43
C GLU A 663 -4.42 28.70 -11.30
N GLY A 664 -5.64 29.02 -10.89
CA GLY A 664 -6.48 29.99 -11.61
C GLY A 664 -5.92 31.42 -11.61
N ALA A 665 -4.99 31.74 -10.71
CA ALA A 665 -4.30 33.03 -10.69
C ALA A 665 -3.18 33.12 -11.74
N ASP A 666 -2.72 31.99 -12.31
CA ASP A 666 -1.61 31.95 -13.26
C ASP A 666 -1.86 32.80 -14.51
N GLU A 667 -3.12 32.91 -14.94
CA GLU A 667 -3.54 33.71 -16.10
C GLU A 667 -3.36 35.22 -15.90
N ALA A 668 -3.24 35.68 -14.66
CA ALA A 668 -3.01 37.10 -14.33
C ALA A 668 -1.53 37.51 -14.47
N PHE A 669 -0.62 36.56 -14.66
CA PHE A 669 0.82 36.78 -14.80
C PHE A 669 1.25 36.63 -16.26
N VAL A 670 2.20 37.47 -16.70
CA VAL A 670 2.69 37.51 -18.08
C VAL A 670 3.41 36.21 -18.44
N SER A 671 3.15 35.70 -19.65
CA SER A 671 3.82 34.51 -20.19
C SER A 671 5.33 34.73 -20.34
N VAL A 672 6.13 33.68 -20.45
CA VAL A 672 7.59 33.84 -20.66
C VAL A 672 7.87 34.40 -22.05
N GLU A 673 7.05 34.01 -23.03
CA GLU A 673 7.17 34.43 -24.42
C GLU A 673 6.86 35.91 -24.64
N ASP A 674 5.97 36.48 -23.82
CA ASP A 674 5.54 37.88 -23.92
C ASP A 674 6.29 38.82 -22.97
N TYR A 675 7.10 38.29 -22.04
CA TYR A 675 7.85 39.10 -21.09
C TYR A 675 9.18 39.58 -21.71
N PRO A 676 9.56 40.86 -21.55
CA PRO A 676 10.74 41.43 -22.20
C PRO A 676 12.03 41.03 -21.46
N ILE A 677 12.47 39.79 -21.65
CA ILE A 677 13.73 39.28 -21.08
C ILE A 677 14.88 39.54 -22.05
N ASP A 678 15.79 40.42 -21.66
CA ASP A 678 16.87 40.95 -22.48
C ASP A 678 18.28 40.68 -21.92
N SER A 679 18.38 40.15 -20.69
CA SER A 679 19.63 39.79 -20.02
C SER A 679 19.61 38.35 -19.48
N ASN A 680 20.81 37.78 -19.29
CA ASN A 680 21.00 36.54 -18.54
C ASN A 680 20.89 36.74 -17.02
N VAL A 681 20.89 38.00 -16.55
CA VAL A 681 20.72 38.36 -15.14
C VAL A 681 19.32 38.89 -14.93
N GLY A 682 18.56 38.27 -14.03
CA GLY A 682 17.22 38.72 -13.62
C GLY A 682 17.23 39.30 -12.22
N TYR A 683 16.56 40.44 -12.02
CA TYR A 683 16.39 41.07 -10.70
C TYR A 683 14.96 40.91 -10.19
N TYR A 684 14.79 40.25 -9.05
CA TYR A 684 13.52 40.12 -8.35
C TYR A 684 13.47 41.05 -7.12
N PRO A 685 12.57 42.05 -7.08
CA PRO A 685 12.53 43.03 -5.99
C PRO A 685 11.93 42.49 -4.68
N GLY A 686 11.33 41.29 -4.70
CA GLY A 686 10.54 40.80 -3.58
C GLY A 686 9.11 41.36 -3.57
N CYS A 687 8.47 41.33 -2.41
CA CYS A 687 7.08 41.75 -2.22
C CYS A 687 6.94 43.21 -1.76
N VAL A 688 7.90 44.08 -2.11
CA VAL A 688 7.99 45.46 -1.59
C VAL A 688 6.69 46.25 -1.77
N ASP A 689 6.05 46.15 -2.94
CA ASP A 689 4.79 46.84 -3.24
C ASP A 689 3.63 46.41 -2.31
N TYR A 690 3.57 45.12 -1.97
CA TYR A 690 2.54 44.60 -1.07
C TYR A 690 2.81 44.98 0.38
N ILE A 691 4.09 45.06 0.77
CA ILE A 691 4.48 45.52 2.10
C ILE A 691 4.15 47.01 2.25
N ASP A 692 4.45 47.84 1.25
CA ASP A 692 4.08 49.26 1.26
C ASP A 692 2.56 49.43 1.41
N GLN A 693 1.76 48.72 0.62
CA GLN A 693 0.30 48.78 0.72
C GLN A 693 -0.20 48.34 2.10
N GLU A 694 0.19 47.16 2.58
CA GLU A 694 -0.25 46.61 3.86
C GLU A 694 0.08 47.56 5.03
N MET A 695 1.27 48.16 5.02
CA MET A 695 1.73 49.04 6.08
C MET A 695 1.08 50.43 6.02
N ILE A 696 0.64 50.90 4.85
CA ILE A 696 -0.11 52.16 4.70
C ILE A 696 -1.59 51.99 5.11
N PHE A 697 -2.20 50.82 4.90
CA PHE A 697 -3.62 50.58 5.23
C PHE A 697 -3.91 50.34 6.72
N SER A 698 -2.89 50.25 7.56
CA SER A 698 -3.08 50.31 9.01
C SER A 698 -3.57 51.70 9.40
N HIS A 699 -4.84 51.81 9.81
CA HIS A 699 -5.55 53.01 10.34
C HIS A 699 -4.84 53.80 11.47
N VAL A 700 -3.61 53.44 11.81
CA VAL A 700 -2.78 53.96 12.90
C VAL A 700 -1.46 54.57 12.39
N ASN A 701 -1.11 54.43 11.11
CA ASN A 701 0.16 54.89 10.56
C ASN A 701 0.00 56.25 9.87
N GLU A 702 0.65 57.30 10.39
CA GLU A 702 0.66 58.66 9.85
C GLU A 702 1.99 59.02 9.12
N GLY A 703 2.75 58.03 8.65
CA GLY A 703 4.05 58.25 7.97
C GLY A 703 4.08 57.85 6.49
N GLU A 704 5.09 58.33 5.78
CA GLU A 704 5.40 57.97 4.38
C GLU A 704 6.47 56.86 4.38
N MET A 705 6.17 55.70 3.78
CA MET A 705 7.12 54.61 3.56
C MET A 705 7.08 54.21 2.08
N ASN A 706 8.26 54.00 1.48
CA ASN A 706 8.40 53.67 0.06
C ASN A 706 9.52 52.64 -0.14
N LEU A 707 9.24 51.36 0.16
CA LEU A 707 10.19 50.28 -0.05
C LEU A 707 10.48 50.04 -1.53
N GLY A 708 9.55 50.44 -2.41
CA GLY A 708 9.75 50.46 -3.87
C GLY A 708 10.96 51.28 -4.32
N GLU A 709 11.42 52.28 -3.55
CA GLU A 709 12.65 53.04 -3.82
C GLU A 709 13.87 52.12 -3.97
N THR A 710 13.92 51.01 -3.22
CA THR A 710 15.02 50.02 -3.29
C THR A 710 15.15 49.40 -4.68
N THR A 711 14.04 49.19 -5.38
CA THR A 711 14.04 48.69 -6.76
C THR A 711 14.62 49.73 -7.71
N THR A 712 14.16 50.97 -7.61
CA THR A 712 14.70 52.08 -8.42
C THR A 712 16.19 52.26 -8.16
N ALA A 713 16.62 52.25 -6.90
CA ALA A 713 18.02 52.36 -6.50
C ALA A 713 18.89 51.24 -7.08
N ALA A 714 18.40 49.99 -7.09
CA ALA A 714 19.10 48.87 -7.70
C ALA A 714 19.34 49.12 -9.21
N PHE A 715 18.32 49.55 -9.95
CA PHE A 715 18.46 49.88 -11.37
C PHE A 715 19.33 51.11 -11.63
N THR A 716 19.27 52.15 -10.79
CA THR A 716 20.21 53.29 -10.87
C THR A 716 21.66 52.80 -10.78
N ILE A 717 21.94 51.85 -9.88
CA ILE A 717 23.30 51.29 -9.73
C ILE A 717 23.67 50.39 -10.91
N PHE A 718 22.75 49.51 -11.37
CA PHE A 718 23.01 48.65 -12.53
C PHE A 718 23.29 49.47 -13.79
N ASP A 719 22.51 50.53 -14.03
CA ASP A 719 22.71 51.46 -15.14
C ASP A 719 24.07 52.17 -15.05
N GLU A 720 24.47 52.64 -13.87
CA GLU A 720 25.78 53.27 -13.66
C GLU A 720 26.93 52.27 -13.87
N MET A 721 26.74 51.00 -13.47
CA MET A 721 27.68 49.91 -13.74
C MET A 721 27.70 49.48 -15.22
N SER A 722 26.74 49.92 -16.03
CA SER A 722 26.51 49.43 -17.40
C SER A 722 26.27 47.91 -17.45
N ASP A 723 25.63 47.36 -16.42
CA ASP A 723 25.23 45.96 -16.33
C ASP A 723 23.79 45.81 -16.86
N ASP A 724 23.61 45.01 -17.91
CA ASP A 724 22.27 44.68 -18.40
C ASP A 724 21.58 43.72 -17.40
N VAL A 725 20.48 44.14 -16.78
CA VAL A 725 19.72 43.34 -15.81
C VAL A 725 18.23 43.41 -16.13
N THR A 726 17.58 42.26 -16.31
CA THR A 726 16.15 42.20 -16.59
C THR A 726 15.33 42.31 -15.29
N TYR A 727 14.37 43.23 -15.22
CA TYR A 727 13.42 43.30 -14.12
C TYR A 727 12.45 42.10 -14.15
N LEU A 728 12.43 41.28 -13.10
CA LEU A 728 11.48 40.18 -12.93
C LEU A 728 10.42 40.60 -11.90
N GLY A 729 9.43 41.36 -12.37
CA GLY A 729 8.39 41.93 -11.52
C GLY A 729 7.37 40.92 -10.99
N ARG A 730 6.47 41.43 -10.15
CA ARG A 730 5.31 40.70 -9.59
C ARG A 730 4.20 40.43 -10.61
N ASP A 731 4.33 40.98 -11.83
CA ASP A 731 3.52 40.63 -12.99
C ASP A 731 4.05 39.38 -13.71
N PHE A 732 5.28 38.93 -13.40
CA PHE A 732 5.91 37.75 -13.99
C PHE A 732 6.14 36.62 -12.98
N LEU A 733 6.74 36.94 -11.83
CA LEU A 733 6.99 35.97 -10.74
C LEU A 733 5.98 36.12 -9.61
N LYS A 734 5.56 34.97 -9.07
CA LYS A 734 4.82 34.88 -7.83
C LYS A 734 5.72 35.12 -6.62
N CYS A 735 5.13 35.25 -5.43
CA CYS A 735 5.86 35.45 -4.19
C CYS A 735 6.86 34.31 -3.99
N CYS A 736 8.03 34.61 -3.40
CA CYS A 736 9.04 33.59 -3.08
C CYS A 736 8.55 32.52 -2.08
N GLY A 737 7.41 32.75 -1.42
CA GLY A 737 6.79 31.80 -0.49
C GLY A 737 7.47 31.71 0.88
N HIS A 738 8.42 32.58 1.19
CA HIS A 738 9.14 32.60 2.48
C HIS A 738 8.19 32.55 3.68
N ASP A 739 7.17 33.41 3.66
CA ASP A 739 6.23 33.54 4.78
C ASP A 739 5.38 32.29 4.93
N GLN A 740 4.88 31.74 3.82
CA GLN A 740 4.06 30.52 3.79
C GLN A 740 4.84 29.32 4.33
N LYS A 741 6.10 29.16 3.92
CA LYS A 741 6.97 28.10 4.41
C LYS A 741 7.10 28.15 5.93
N TRP A 742 7.55 29.29 6.46
CA TRP A 742 7.82 29.42 7.88
C TRP A 742 6.55 29.55 8.74
N GLN A 743 5.39 29.85 8.14
CA GLN A 743 4.07 29.71 8.76
C GLN A 743 3.61 28.24 8.88
N GLY A 744 4.22 27.29 8.17
CA GLY A 744 3.77 25.91 8.11
C GLY A 744 2.71 25.63 7.03
N LEU A 745 2.48 26.59 6.12
CA LEU A 745 1.56 26.48 4.99
C LEU A 745 2.26 25.81 3.79
N SER A 746 2.76 24.60 4.00
CA SER A 746 3.55 23.83 3.00
C SER A 746 2.86 23.73 1.64
N GLU A 747 1.55 23.49 1.60
CA GLU A 747 0.82 23.37 0.33
C GLU A 747 0.88 24.67 -0.49
N VAL A 748 0.69 25.82 0.17
CA VAL A 748 0.74 27.13 -0.48
C VAL A 748 2.17 27.44 -0.94
N PHE A 749 3.15 27.14 -0.09
CA PHE A 749 4.56 27.30 -0.44
C PHE A 749 4.95 26.48 -1.67
N GLU A 750 4.61 25.19 -1.72
CA GLU A 750 4.95 24.33 -2.86
C GLU A 750 4.28 24.78 -4.16
N LYS A 751 3.02 25.25 -4.11
CA LYS A 751 2.34 25.82 -5.29
C LYS A 751 3.08 27.05 -5.83
N LEU A 752 3.46 27.99 -4.96
CA LEU A 752 4.24 29.18 -5.33
C LEU A 752 5.62 28.81 -5.89
N LYS A 753 6.31 27.87 -5.23
CA LYS A 753 7.62 27.36 -5.63
C LYS A 753 7.59 26.74 -7.02
N VAL A 754 6.67 25.80 -7.28
CA VAL A 754 6.57 25.10 -8.57
C VAL A 754 6.34 26.09 -9.72
N TYR A 755 5.45 27.07 -9.53
CA TYR A 755 5.19 28.10 -10.54
C TYR A 755 6.46 28.91 -10.86
N ASN A 756 7.12 29.43 -9.84
CA ASN A 756 8.31 30.26 -10.00
C ASN A 756 9.49 29.48 -10.57
N GLN A 757 9.71 28.24 -10.15
CA GLN A 757 10.76 27.38 -10.71
C GLN A 757 10.56 27.15 -12.20
N LYS A 758 9.32 26.91 -12.63
CA LYS A 758 8.98 26.76 -14.04
C LYS A 758 9.30 28.03 -14.82
N LYS A 759 8.81 29.19 -14.36
CA LYS A 759 9.07 30.50 -15.00
C LYS A 759 10.56 30.82 -15.11
N LEU A 760 11.29 30.63 -14.02
CA LEU A 760 12.73 30.87 -13.98
C LEU A 760 13.48 29.92 -14.92
N GLY A 761 13.13 28.63 -14.95
CA GLY A 761 13.74 27.67 -15.87
C GLY A 761 13.46 27.95 -17.34
N GLU A 762 12.26 28.42 -17.66
CA GLU A 762 11.85 28.79 -19.03
C GLU A 762 12.41 30.16 -19.46
N SER A 763 12.69 31.06 -18.52
CA SER A 763 13.19 32.41 -18.79
C SER A 763 14.57 32.46 -19.45
N GLY A 764 15.38 31.41 -19.26
CA GLY A 764 16.74 31.34 -19.79
C GLY A 764 17.80 32.15 -19.04
N ILE A 765 17.44 32.84 -17.95
CA ILE A 765 18.41 33.54 -17.10
C ILE A 765 19.34 32.53 -16.40
N ASP A 766 20.59 32.92 -16.15
CA ASP A 766 21.56 32.12 -15.41
C ASP A 766 21.78 32.62 -13.97
N THR A 767 21.43 33.88 -13.70
CA THR A 767 21.66 34.54 -12.42
C THR A 767 20.39 35.27 -11.95
N LEU A 768 19.91 34.93 -10.75
CA LEU A 768 18.79 35.60 -10.09
C LEU A 768 19.31 36.47 -8.94
N VAL A 769 19.13 37.79 -9.05
CA VAL A 769 19.54 38.79 -8.06
C VAL A 769 18.30 39.27 -7.29
N THR A 770 18.41 39.44 -5.97
CA THR A 770 17.32 39.97 -5.14
C THR A 770 17.86 40.84 -3.99
N SER A 771 17.20 41.97 -3.74
CA SER A 771 17.53 42.87 -2.61
C SER A 771 16.87 42.45 -1.29
N CYS A 772 16.02 41.43 -1.30
CA CYS A 772 15.40 40.91 -0.09
C CYS A 772 16.16 39.69 0.46
N ALA A 773 16.75 39.83 1.65
CA ALA A 773 17.43 38.76 2.38
C ALA A 773 16.58 37.48 2.55
N GLU A 774 15.27 37.62 2.73
CA GLU A 774 14.36 36.47 2.85
C GLU A 774 14.12 35.77 1.52
N CYS A 775 13.95 36.54 0.45
CA CYS A 775 13.80 35.99 -0.90
C CYS A 775 15.09 35.26 -1.31
N PHE A 776 16.24 35.90 -1.08
CA PHE A 776 17.56 35.33 -1.35
C PHE A 776 17.72 33.95 -0.69
N ARG A 777 17.55 33.87 0.63
CA ARG A 777 17.63 32.61 1.37
C ARG A 777 16.66 31.55 0.85
N THR A 778 15.43 31.96 0.51
CA THR A 778 14.37 31.02 0.09
C THR A 778 14.68 30.45 -1.30
N PHE A 779 15.01 31.29 -2.27
CA PHE A 779 15.42 30.85 -3.61
C PHE A 779 16.74 30.05 -3.57
N ALA A 780 17.69 30.41 -2.70
CA ALA A 780 18.97 29.73 -2.64
C ALA A 780 18.92 28.37 -1.94
N LEU A 781 18.09 28.21 -0.89
CA LEU A 781 18.08 26.99 -0.07
C LEU A 781 16.86 26.08 -0.27
N ASP A 782 15.70 26.62 -0.66
CA ASP A 782 14.45 25.84 -0.74
C ASP A 782 14.00 25.54 -2.15
N TYR A 783 14.46 26.30 -3.14
CA TYR A 783 14.15 26.08 -4.53
C TYR A 783 15.18 25.15 -5.17
N GLU A 784 14.72 24.27 -6.06
CA GLU A 784 15.59 23.44 -6.90
C GLU A 784 15.81 24.18 -8.22
N LEU A 785 16.78 25.09 -8.26
CA LEU A 785 17.14 25.86 -9.45
C LEU A 785 18.46 25.31 -10.03
N GLU A 786 18.37 24.24 -10.83
CA GLU A 786 19.55 23.59 -11.39
C GLU A 786 20.33 24.53 -12.32
N GLY A 787 21.61 24.78 -12.00
CA GLY A 787 22.51 25.58 -12.83
C GLY A 787 22.31 27.09 -12.77
N MET A 788 21.35 27.59 -11.99
CA MET A 788 21.10 29.02 -11.78
C MET A 788 21.80 29.52 -10.51
N LYS A 789 22.51 30.65 -10.60
CA LYS A 789 23.15 31.32 -9.47
C LYS A 789 22.15 32.26 -8.81
N VAL A 790 21.86 32.08 -7.53
CA VAL A 790 21.05 33.03 -6.75
C VAL A 790 22.00 33.93 -5.97
N MET A 791 21.82 35.26 -6.04
CA MET A 791 22.69 36.24 -5.38
C MET A 791 21.87 37.30 -4.66
N HIS A 792 22.38 37.75 -3.52
CA HIS A 792 21.87 38.99 -2.90
C HIS A 792 22.44 40.21 -3.65
N THR A 793 21.70 41.33 -3.73
CA THR A 793 22.17 42.52 -4.48
C THR A 793 23.54 43.01 -4.02
N THR A 794 23.79 43.13 -2.71
CA THR A 794 25.12 43.52 -2.20
C THR A 794 26.22 42.54 -2.58
N GLU A 795 25.91 41.25 -2.66
CA GLU A 795 26.84 40.22 -3.13
C GLU A 795 27.13 40.36 -4.63
N TYR A 796 26.10 40.63 -5.43
CA TYR A 796 26.22 40.88 -6.86
C TYR A 796 27.07 42.11 -7.16
N LEU A 797 26.85 43.23 -6.45
CA LEU A 797 27.63 44.46 -6.65
C LEU A 797 29.12 44.25 -6.39
N VAL A 798 29.48 43.62 -5.27
CA VAL A 798 30.89 43.36 -4.91
C VAL A 798 31.53 42.39 -5.92
N GLU A 799 30.86 41.32 -6.31
CA GLU A 799 31.43 40.32 -7.22
C GLU A 799 31.59 40.82 -8.67
N ASN A 800 30.77 41.77 -9.10
CA ASN A 800 30.88 42.41 -10.42
C ASN A 800 31.75 43.67 -10.41
N GLY A 801 32.48 43.92 -9.32
CA GLY A 801 33.51 44.96 -9.28
C GLY A 801 32.94 46.37 -9.15
N PHE A 802 31.89 46.55 -8.34
CA PHE A 802 31.39 47.87 -7.96
C PHE A 802 32.50 48.72 -7.33
N ASP A 803 32.93 49.76 -8.05
CA ASP A 803 33.92 50.76 -7.62
C ASP A 803 33.57 52.10 -8.28
N MET A 804 32.94 52.98 -7.50
CA MET A 804 32.31 54.20 -8.03
C MET A 804 32.89 55.49 -7.45
N ASP A 805 34.01 55.43 -6.69
CA ASP A 805 34.62 56.61 -6.03
C ASP A 805 33.54 57.54 -5.42
N LEU A 806 32.64 56.98 -4.61
CA LEU A 806 31.51 57.70 -4.04
C LEU A 806 31.97 58.52 -2.84
N ALA A 807 31.38 59.70 -2.65
CA ALA A 807 31.61 60.54 -1.48
C ALA A 807 30.30 61.17 -1.01
N VAL A 808 30.15 61.31 0.30
CA VAL A 808 29.07 62.11 0.90
C VAL A 808 29.47 63.59 0.95
N ASP A 809 28.50 64.50 0.84
CA ASP A 809 28.74 65.95 0.89
C ASP A 809 29.21 66.43 2.28
N ASP A 810 28.65 65.83 3.34
CA ASP A 810 28.98 66.07 4.74
C ASP A 810 29.30 64.72 5.41
N ASP A 811 30.31 64.68 6.29
CA ASP A 811 30.67 63.47 7.03
C ASP A 811 29.45 62.91 7.78
N VAL A 812 29.07 61.66 7.49
CA VAL A 812 27.89 61.00 8.07
C VAL A 812 28.29 59.78 8.89
N THR A 813 27.71 59.64 10.09
CA THR A 813 27.91 58.42 10.88
C THR A 813 26.78 57.45 10.60
N VAL A 814 27.13 56.24 10.17
CA VAL A 814 26.16 55.19 9.83
C VAL A 814 26.37 53.97 10.72
N THR A 815 25.32 53.20 10.94
CA THR A 815 25.40 51.88 11.57
C THR A 815 24.70 50.84 10.70
N TYR A 816 25.01 49.56 10.89
CA TYR A 816 24.47 48.48 10.07
C TYR A 816 23.72 47.43 10.91
N HIS A 817 22.51 47.07 10.47
CA HIS A 817 21.75 45.96 11.01
C HIS A 817 21.88 44.73 10.11
N ASP A 818 22.48 43.68 10.65
CA ASP A 818 22.59 42.38 10.00
C ASP A 818 21.24 41.64 9.97
N PRO A 819 20.59 41.46 8.80
CA PRO A 819 19.37 40.68 8.71
C PRO A 819 19.68 39.21 9.01
N CYS A 820 18.89 38.57 9.87
CA CYS A 820 19.14 37.18 10.29
C CYS A 820 19.20 36.18 9.13
N ARG A 821 18.44 36.40 8.05
CA ARG A 821 18.44 35.53 6.86
C ARG A 821 19.67 35.71 5.98
N LEU A 822 20.25 36.91 5.92
CA LEU A 822 21.46 37.18 5.13
C LEU A 822 22.71 36.77 5.91
N GLY A 823 22.77 37.14 7.18
CA GLY A 823 23.87 36.76 8.07
C GLY A 823 23.80 35.28 8.48
N ARG A 824 22.99 34.95 9.50
CA ARG A 824 23.05 33.64 10.18
C ARG A 824 22.71 32.44 9.31
N GLN A 825 21.96 32.62 8.22
CA GLN A 825 21.53 31.51 7.35
C GLN A 825 22.29 31.44 6.02
N MET A 826 22.93 32.53 5.59
CA MET A 826 23.63 32.59 4.30
C MET A 826 25.10 33.00 4.41
N ASP A 827 25.58 33.31 5.62
CA ASP A 827 26.96 33.66 5.94
C ASP A 827 27.49 34.90 5.16
N LEU A 828 26.61 35.87 4.92
CA LEU A 828 26.93 37.12 4.22
C LEU A 828 26.88 38.32 5.18
N TYR A 829 28.02 38.62 5.79
CA TYR A 829 28.20 39.73 6.74
C TYR A 829 29.04 40.89 6.19
N ASP A 830 30.14 40.58 5.50
CA ASP A 830 31.15 41.59 5.15
C ASP A 830 30.78 42.39 3.90
N LYS A 831 30.19 41.77 2.88
CA LYS A 831 29.90 42.42 1.58
C LYS A 831 29.08 43.73 1.72
N PRO A 832 28.01 43.81 2.54
CA PRO A 832 27.31 45.07 2.77
C PRO A 832 28.19 46.14 3.43
N ARG A 833 29.08 45.75 4.37
CA ARG A 833 29.97 46.68 5.07
C ARG A 833 31.06 47.21 4.14
N ASP A 834 31.63 46.37 3.29
CA ASP A 834 32.62 46.75 2.30
C ASP A 834 32.09 47.85 1.37
N LEU A 835 30.84 47.71 0.89
CA LEU A 835 30.17 48.70 0.06
C LEU A 835 29.93 50.03 0.79
N VAL A 836 29.56 49.99 2.08
CA VAL A 836 29.32 51.20 2.87
C VAL A 836 30.63 51.91 3.19
N GLN A 837 31.69 51.15 3.51
CA GLN A 837 33.01 51.69 3.83
C GLN A 837 33.76 52.21 2.58
N SER A 838 33.37 51.83 1.38
CA SER A 838 33.94 52.37 0.14
C SER A 838 33.47 53.79 -0.20
N VAL A 839 32.51 54.34 0.55
CA VAL A 839 32.03 55.71 0.37
C VAL A 839 32.86 56.67 1.22
N ASP A 840 33.57 57.60 0.58
CA ASP A 840 34.36 58.63 1.25
C ASP A 840 33.46 59.54 2.11
N GLY A 841 33.89 59.82 3.35
CA GLY A 841 33.14 60.63 4.32
C GLY A 841 32.14 59.84 5.18
N VAL A 842 31.99 58.52 4.96
CA VAL A 842 31.17 57.66 5.80
C VAL A 842 31.97 57.09 6.98
N ASN A 843 31.45 57.26 8.19
CA ASN A 843 31.98 56.64 9.40
C ASN A 843 31.03 55.51 9.86
N LEU A 844 31.32 54.26 9.47
CA LEU A 844 30.56 53.09 9.91
C LEU A 844 30.92 52.71 11.37
N VAL A 845 29.93 52.73 12.24
CA VAL A 845 30.03 52.36 13.66
C VAL A 845 29.11 51.17 13.95
N GLU A 846 29.67 50.11 14.52
CA GLU A 846 28.92 48.90 14.85
C GLU A 846 28.10 49.08 16.15
N MET A 847 26.90 48.49 16.16
CA MET A 847 26.10 48.32 17.37
C MET A 847 26.73 47.27 18.31
N GLU A 848 26.31 47.26 19.58
CA GLU A 848 26.79 46.29 20.58
C GLU A 848 26.68 44.85 20.07
N HIS A 849 25.52 44.51 19.50
CA HIS A 849 25.28 43.22 18.87
C HIS A 849 25.34 43.37 17.33
N HIS A 850 26.35 42.80 16.70
CA HIS A 850 26.54 42.83 15.24
C HIS A 850 27.06 41.48 14.74
N GLY A 851 27.03 41.26 13.42
CA GLY A 851 27.47 40.01 12.82
C GLY A 851 26.60 38.83 13.24
N GLU A 852 27.24 37.72 13.64
CA GLU A 852 26.53 36.50 14.09
C GLU A 852 25.66 36.72 15.35
N ASP A 853 26.04 37.67 16.20
CA ASP A 853 25.37 38.00 17.46
C ASP A 853 24.25 39.04 17.28
N ALA A 854 24.00 39.54 16.06
CA ALA A 854 23.02 40.60 15.83
C ALA A 854 21.59 40.22 16.27
N LEU A 855 20.92 41.16 16.95
CA LEU A 855 19.53 41.01 17.38
C LEU A 855 18.58 40.93 16.17
N CYS A 856 17.57 40.07 16.25
CA CYS A 856 16.51 40.00 15.24
C CYS A 856 15.62 41.25 15.31
N CYS A 857 15.08 41.70 14.16
CA CYS A 857 14.06 42.76 14.10
C CYS A 857 12.73 42.39 14.79
N GLY A 858 12.61 41.18 15.32
CA GLY A 858 11.49 40.73 16.15
C GLY A 858 10.30 40.19 15.39
N VAL A 859 10.34 40.19 14.05
CA VAL A 859 9.25 39.67 13.21
C VAL A 859 9.77 38.60 12.27
N SER A 860 9.02 37.50 12.18
CA SER A 860 9.27 36.41 11.24
C SER A 860 8.00 36.11 10.49
N SER A 861 8.08 35.95 9.17
CA SER A 861 6.96 35.42 8.39
C SER A 861 5.69 36.28 8.42
N MET A 862 5.85 37.60 8.67
CA MET A 862 4.75 38.53 8.96
C MET A 862 3.88 38.09 10.16
N MET A 863 4.48 37.33 11.08
CA MET A 863 3.90 36.87 12.32
C MET A 863 4.51 37.60 13.52
N SER A 864 3.80 37.56 14.65
CA SER A 864 4.29 38.09 15.91
C SER A 864 4.51 39.61 15.92
N CYS A 865 3.88 40.41 15.02
CA CYS A 865 3.85 41.87 15.15
C CYS A 865 2.94 42.31 16.31
N ASN A 866 3.45 42.15 17.53
CA ASN A 866 2.76 42.39 18.79
C ASN A 866 3.69 43.14 19.77
N GLU A 867 3.20 43.48 20.96
CA GLU A 867 3.98 44.17 22.01
C GLU A 867 5.27 43.44 22.40
N ASN A 868 5.26 42.11 22.30
CA ASN A 868 6.42 41.27 22.59
C ASN A 868 7.54 41.52 21.55
N SER A 869 7.24 41.45 20.25
CA SER A 869 8.21 41.81 19.19
C SER A 869 8.66 43.27 19.23
N ARG A 870 7.80 44.18 19.72
CA ARG A 870 8.10 45.60 19.85
C ARG A 870 9.25 45.84 20.82
N ALA A 871 9.34 45.06 21.90
CA ALA A 871 10.45 45.16 22.86
C ALA A 871 11.83 44.89 22.22
N LEU A 872 11.91 43.93 21.29
CA LEU A 872 13.16 43.65 20.55
C LEU A 872 13.58 44.82 19.65
N ARG A 873 12.61 45.45 18.97
CA ARG A 873 12.88 46.60 18.11
C ARG A 873 13.31 47.82 18.93
N LEU A 874 12.69 48.05 20.09
CA LEU A 874 13.11 49.09 21.03
C LEU A 874 14.54 48.88 21.51
N GLN A 875 14.90 47.65 21.92
CA GLN A 875 16.28 47.34 22.31
C GLN A 875 17.25 47.58 21.15
N ARG A 876 16.87 47.24 19.91
CA ARG A 876 17.71 47.52 18.75
C ARG A 876 17.87 49.02 18.51
N PHE A 877 16.80 49.81 18.66
CA PHE A 877 16.87 51.27 18.55
C PHE A 877 17.70 51.91 19.67
N ASP A 878 17.69 51.36 20.88
CA ASP A 878 18.59 51.79 21.96
C ASP A 878 20.07 51.56 21.57
N GLU A 879 20.39 50.46 20.88
CA GLU A 879 21.74 50.22 20.35
C GLU A 879 22.11 51.21 19.23
N VAL A 880 21.19 51.50 18.30
CA VAL A 880 21.42 52.52 17.26
C VAL A 880 21.74 53.87 17.92
N ASN A 881 20.91 54.30 18.87
CA ASN A 881 21.11 55.54 19.61
C ASN A 881 22.43 55.57 20.39
N ALA A 882 22.87 54.43 20.93
CA ALA A 882 24.15 54.31 21.63
C ALA A 882 25.36 54.50 20.70
N THR A 883 25.23 54.17 19.41
CA THR A 883 26.28 54.45 18.40
C THR A 883 26.37 55.93 18.05
N GLY A 884 25.28 56.68 18.20
CA GLY A 884 25.17 58.07 17.74
C GLY A 884 25.12 58.20 16.21
N ALA A 885 24.75 57.13 15.49
CA ALA A 885 24.62 57.17 14.05
C ALA A 885 23.40 57.99 13.59
N ASP A 886 23.57 58.71 12.49
CA ASP A 886 22.53 59.47 11.81
C ASP A 886 21.64 58.57 10.95
N VAL A 887 22.20 57.45 10.45
CA VAL A 887 21.53 56.50 9.56
C VAL A 887 21.77 55.05 10.01
N MET A 888 20.69 54.27 10.07
CA MET A 888 20.69 52.82 10.23
C MET A 888 20.50 52.15 8.86
N LEU A 889 21.54 51.47 8.39
CA LEU A 889 21.53 50.71 7.14
C LEU A 889 21.14 49.25 7.38
N THR A 890 20.46 48.64 6.41
CA THR A 890 20.13 47.20 6.37
C THR A 890 20.06 46.71 4.93
N THR A 891 19.92 45.41 4.72
CA THR A 891 19.82 44.75 3.40
C THR A 891 18.58 43.87 3.29
N CYS A 892 17.52 44.25 4.00
CA CYS A 892 16.27 43.52 4.02
C CYS A 892 15.10 44.50 4.10
N PRO A 893 14.31 44.65 3.01
CA PRO A 893 13.14 45.51 3.01
C PRO A 893 12.14 45.18 4.11
N LYS A 894 12.02 43.90 4.51
CA LYS A 894 11.17 43.52 5.64
C LYS A 894 11.72 44.03 6.97
N CYS A 895 13.03 44.07 7.17
CA CYS A 895 13.61 44.70 8.37
C CYS A 895 13.29 46.21 8.38
N VAL A 896 13.48 46.91 7.25
CA VAL A 896 13.13 48.34 7.12
C VAL A 896 11.68 48.57 7.50
N ALA A 897 10.75 47.80 6.91
CA ALA A 897 9.31 47.93 7.17
C ALA A 897 8.96 47.85 8.67
N HIS A 898 9.55 46.89 9.39
CA HIS A 898 9.25 46.68 10.80
C HIS A 898 9.92 47.68 11.73
N PHE A 899 11.08 48.22 11.35
CA PHE A 899 11.70 49.31 12.10
C PHE A 899 10.97 50.64 11.85
N GLU A 900 10.59 50.97 10.62
CA GLU A 900 9.78 52.16 10.31
C GLU A 900 8.40 52.10 10.98
N CYS A 901 7.80 50.91 11.06
CA CYS A 901 6.57 50.70 11.84
C CYS A 901 6.70 51.17 13.30
N LEU A 902 7.88 51.01 13.93
CA LEU A 902 8.11 51.49 15.30
C LEU A 902 8.27 53.01 15.35
N LYS A 903 8.82 53.64 14.31
CA LYS A 903 8.96 55.11 14.22
C LYS A 903 7.62 55.83 14.10
N PHE A 904 6.59 55.17 13.56
CA PHE A 904 5.22 55.73 13.52
C PHE A 904 4.61 56.01 14.91
N GLU A 905 5.20 55.48 15.99
CA GLU A 905 4.80 55.84 17.36
C GLU A 905 5.22 57.26 17.76
N GLY A 906 6.12 57.90 17.00
CA GLY A 906 6.50 59.30 17.18
C GLY A 906 7.41 59.57 18.38
N ASP A 907 8.22 58.60 18.81
CA ASP A 907 9.24 58.83 19.84
C ASP A 907 10.40 59.66 19.26
N PRO A 908 10.65 60.89 19.77
CA PRO A 908 11.69 61.77 19.25
C PRO A 908 13.12 61.25 19.48
N ARG A 909 13.30 60.18 20.27
CA ARG A 909 14.61 59.53 20.42
C ARG A 909 14.98 58.67 19.22
N HIS A 910 14.07 58.39 18.31
CA HIS A 910 14.32 57.56 17.12
C HIS A 910 14.41 58.43 15.84
N ASP A 911 15.01 59.61 15.98
CA ASP A 911 15.21 60.61 14.91
C ASP A 911 16.48 60.31 14.09
N PHE A 912 16.63 59.06 13.67
CA PHE A 912 17.65 58.61 12.72
C PHE A 912 16.96 58.04 11.48
N GLU A 913 17.63 58.13 10.33
CA GLU A 913 17.10 57.61 9.08
C GLU A 913 17.31 56.08 9.00
N ILE A 914 16.39 55.35 8.38
CA ILE A 914 16.53 53.91 8.14
C ILE A 914 16.50 53.69 6.63
N LEU A 915 17.57 53.10 6.09
CA LEU A 915 17.72 52.90 4.65
C LEU A 915 18.22 51.51 4.32
N ASP A 916 17.87 51.06 3.12
CA ASP A 916 18.57 49.94 2.50
C ASP A 916 19.95 50.39 1.99
N VAL A 917 20.96 49.51 2.08
CA VAL A 917 22.33 49.78 1.59
C VAL A 917 22.33 50.18 0.11
N VAL A 918 21.51 49.54 -0.73
CA VAL A 918 21.41 49.85 -2.16
C VAL A 918 20.85 51.25 -2.36
N SER A 919 19.81 51.64 -1.62
CA SER A 919 19.25 53.00 -1.65
C SER A 919 20.26 54.04 -1.20
N PHE A 920 21.03 53.76 -0.14
CA PHE A 920 22.08 54.65 0.34
C PHE A 920 23.15 54.91 -0.73
N LEU A 921 23.62 53.85 -1.41
CA LEU A 921 24.63 53.96 -2.48
C LEU A 921 24.08 54.72 -3.69
N ALA A 922 22.85 54.43 -4.11
CA ALA A 922 22.21 55.11 -5.25
C ALA A 922 22.10 56.62 -5.01
N ARG A 923 21.77 57.07 -3.79
CA ARG A 923 21.76 58.50 -3.44
C ARG A 923 23.13 59.16 -3.62
N GLN A 924 24.23 58.45 -3.34
CA GLN A 924 25.57 59.00 -3.56
C GLN A 924 25.92 59.10 -5.05
N ILE A 925 25.46 58.14 -5.87
CA ILE A 925 25.60 58.21 -7.33
C ILE A 925 24.82 59.41 -7.87
N GLU A 926 23.57 59.59 -7.42
CA GLU A 926 22.73 60.70 -7.84
C GLU A 926 23.30 62.06 -7.41
N SER A 927 23.86 62.17 -6.20
CA SER A 927 24.52 63.40 -5.74
C SER A 927 25.77 63.71 -6.56
N LYS A 928 26.59 62.69 -6.85
CA LYS A 928 27.79 62.82 -7.70
C LYS A 928 27.46 63.29 -9.13
N ASN A 929 26.30 62.91 -9.65
CA ASN A 929 25.85 63.24 -11.00
C ASN A 929 25.14 64.61 -11.10
N GLN A 930 24.85 65.27 -9.98
CA GLN A 930 24.30 66.64 -9.90
C GLN A 930 25.40 67.71 -9.85
#